data_AF-B7P2K8-F1
#
_entry.id   AF-B7P2K8-F1
#
_cell.length_a   1.000
_cell.length_b   1.000
_cell.length_c   1.000
_cell.angle_alpha   90.00
_cell.angle_beta   90.00
_cell.angle_gamma   90.00
#
_symmetry.space_group_name_H-M   'P 1'
#
loop_
_entity.id
_entity.type
_entity.pdbx_description
1 polymer ?
#
loop_
_entity_poly.entity_id
_entity_poly.type
_entity_poly.pdbx_seq_one_letter_code
_entity_poly.pdbx_strand_id
1 'polypeptide(L)'
;MADLVTLSSVLEADEIQKLDADCRTKLEDFVTGSLRNVEALREENAQLKARCEHSAFQLESALADHSQQLVASSEAQDQLKKEVADLNAKLGRCQVELQESKTTLAATKADLELTVKKLDQVSREKQELVGKLEKSAEEAASLNETVKKLTEELAASNRQHRDQMVRLEELQLKETTSQHTERHLRQERDLLEKRAAELSEELHQSKQEVVQLRRDKTGVAMELQAQLDEQKEAVRVLQTQLESWKSSSLEKDARAEAQAARVRELQEAYANLEERFGQELKAQAKLTDLYKEADAAGKARVQELVSTLGEMQQLLVQTQERVKEREAALEQNHARAQELLEQRDRACEQLTKELELANSLLQDKVGANGRDLETLFPAASATSRALGSGLSLTELVGEHFQQQQQLRLAFRERDALRQQLDELSREVADRVPLVSRHMEEYDKALQSVGSLREQLTTALVEQERLIQERDEARRVLAHAERQSQRWQMQCQDLSKQVRALLKEVEDARSGYAVRAQEQEISSSEEGTPLSAEEVISKHLVSFRDIEELQHKNVELLAVVRELSKKQEDEEKRAAEDRAGELRAKYDSVMAQLQELEQEQSRQVALVASLAQQRDMYRALVVQKNIKLPPELSSFEPLMMSTPSGARPPPRTSPERAEAQPGNGAVDEKAALAELQQEFDTFKKEMGENHRQVSRWPPRCRLEGVAAF
;
A
#
# COMPACT_ATOMS: atom_id res chain seq x y z
N MET A 1 222.36 -29.22 17.30
CA MET A 1 223.34 -29.53 16.22
C MET A 1 223.50 -28.26 15.39
N ALA A 2 224.29 -27.27 15.75
CA ALA A 2 225.50 -27.28 16.59
C ALA A 2 226.71 -27.94 15.91
N ASP A 3 227.63 -27.11 15.46
CA ASP A 3 229.06 -27.27 15.75
C ASP A 3 229.38 -26.29 16.88
N LEU A 4 230.05 -26.76 17.94
CA LEU A 4 230.42 -25.91 19.07
C LEU A 4 231.71 -25.16 18.73
N VAL A 5 231.58 -23.88 18.39
CA VAL A 5 232.73 -22.97 18.34
C VAL A 5 233.32 -22.86 19.74
N THR A 6 234.49 -23.47 19.95
CA THR A 6 235.34 -23.27 21.12
C THR A 6 236.51 -22.35 20.73
N LEU A 7 237.24 -21.77 21.67
CA LEU A 7 238.31 -20.82 21.30
C LEU A 7 239.42 -21.46 20.45
N SER A 8 239.68 -22.74 20.70
CA SER A 8 240.53 -23.65 19.90
C SER A 8 240.05 -23.93 18.46
N SER A 9 238.90 -23.37 18.04
CA SER A 9 238.41 -23.43 16.65
C SER A 9 238.54 -22.08 15.90
N VAL A 10 239.01 -21.02 16.56
CA VAL A 10 239.11 -19.67 16.01
C VAL A 10 240.54 -19.11 16.05
N LEU A 11 241.37 -19.59 16.99
CA LEU A 11 242.77 -19.19 17.16
C LEU A 11 243.66 -20.43 17.27
N GLU A 12 244.88 -20.36 16.73
CA GLU A 12 245.83 -21.47 16.86
C GLU A 12 246.40 -21.56 18.28
N ALA A 13 246.85 -22.75 18.70
CA ALA A 13 247.35 -22.98 20.06
C ALA A 13 248.48 -22.00 20.46
N ASP A 14 249.35 -21.64 19.50
CA ASP A 14 250.45 -20.70 19.66
C ASP A 14 250.01 -19.22 19.75
N GLU A 15 248.82 -18.89 19.27
CA GLU A 15 248.19 -17.57 19.42
C GLU A 15 247.47 -17.49 20.75
N ILE A 16 246.69 -18.52 21.08
CA ILE A 16 246.01 -18.70 22.36
C ILE A 16 247.02 -18.65 23.52
N GLN A 17 248.23 -19.20 23.37
CA GLN A 17 249.29 -19.13 24.39
C GLN A 17 249.93 -17.74 24.58
N LYS A 18 249.86 -16.84 23.58
CA LYS A 18 250.34 -15.46 23.70
C LYS A 18 249.29 -14.54 24.32
N LEU A 19 248.02 -14.93 24.30
CA LEU A 19 246.95 -14.28 25.05
C LEU A 19 247.03 -14.66 26.53
N ASP A 20 247.02 -13.63 27.38
CA ASP A 20 246.89 -13.77 28.83
C ASP A 20 245.63 -14.58 29.18
N ALA A 21 245.70 -15.37 30.26
CA ALA A 21 244.66 -16.31 30.66
C ALA A 21 243.31 -15.60 30.84
N ASP A 22 243.35 -14.37 31.35
CA ASP A 22 242.20 -13.52 31.62
C ASP A 22 241.52 -12.98 30.35
N CYS A 23 242.19 -12.98 29.19
CA CYS A 23 241.55 -12.71 27.89
C CYS A 23 240.93 -13.97 27.29
N ARG A 24 241.56 -15.15 27.52
CA ARG A 24 241.13 -16.44 26.99
C ARG A 24 239.77 -16.86 27.56
N THR A 25 239.63 -16.82 28.88
CA THR A 25 238.38 -17.15 29.61
C THR A 25 237.22 -16.28 29.16
N LYS A 26 237.40 -14.95 29.10
CA LYS A 26 236.35 -14.00 28.68
C LYS A 26 235.81 -14.28 27.28
N LEU A 27 236.65 -14.78 26.35
CA LEU A 27 236.20 -15.14 25.01
C LEU A 27 235.48 -16.50 25.00
N GLU A 28 235.90 -17.48 25.80
CA GLU A 28 235.19 -18.76 25.97
C GLU A 28 233.81 -18.57 26.61
N ASP A 29 233.71 -17.72 27.64
CA ASP A 29 232.45 -17.32 28.27
C ASP A 29 231.53 -16.59 27.28
N PHE A 30 232.08 -15.70 26.44
CA PHE A 30 231.29 -14.97 25.44
C PHE A 30 230.71 -15.89 24.35
N VAL A 31 231.50 -16.84 23.84
CA VAL A 31 231.03 -17.75 22.78
C VAL A 31 230.04 -18.79 23.35
N THR A 32 230.30 -19.34 24.53
CA THR A 32 229.35 -20.28 25.18
C THR A 32 228.06 -19.60 25.64
N GLY A 33 228.13 -18.35 26.11
CA GLY A 33 226.96 -17.51 26.38
C GLY A 33 226.14 -17.20 25.13
N SER A 34 226.81 -16.88 24.01
CA SER A 34 226.16 -16.64 22.73
C SER A 34 225.44 -17.88 22.20
N LEU A 35 226.04 -19.07 22.33
CA LEU A 35 225.41 -20.34 21.94
C LEU A 35 224.14 -20.63 22.74
N ARG A 36 224.16 -20.45 24.07
CA ARG A 36 222.96 -20.61 24.92
C ARG A 36 221.81 -19.70 24.52
N ASN A 37 222.12 -18.43 24.20
CA ASN A 37 221.10 -17.48 23.73
C ASN A 37 220.49 -17.92 22.38
N VAL A 38 221.30 -18.45 21.46
CA VAL A 38 220.83 -18.96 20.16
C VAL A 38 219.95 -20.21 20.30
N GLU A 39 220.20 -21.08 21.29
CA GLU A 39 219.34 -22.24 21.55
C GLU A 39 218.01 -21.84 22.23
N ALA A 40 218.05 -20.95 23.23
CA ALA A 40 216.83 -20.40 23.86
C ALA A 40 215.92 -19.70 22.83
N LEU A 41 216.47 -18.86 21.96
CA LEU A 41 215.72 -18.18 20.89
C LEU A 41 215.10 -19.14 19.86
N ARG A 42 215.67 -20.35 19.68
CA ARG A 42 215.07 -21.40 18.83
C ARG A 42 213.89 -22.07 19.50
N GLU A 43 213.99 -22.40 20.79
CA GLU A 43 212.88 -22.98 21.55
C GLU A 43 211.71 -21.98 21.67
N GLU A 44 212.00 -20.71 21.92
CA GLU A 44 211.00 -19.63 21.95
C GLU A 44 210.32 -19.48 20.58
N ASN A 45 211.07 -19.50 19.47
CA ASN A 45 210.49 -19.49 18.12
C ASN A 45 209.60 -20.72 17.84
N ALA A 46 209.98 -21.91 18.30
CA ALA A 46 209.18 -23.12 18.12
C ALA A 46 207.87 -23.05 18.92
N GLN A 47 207.93 -22.55 20.17
CA GLN A 47 206.74 -22.33 20.99
C GLN A 47 205.82 -21.24 20.42
N LEU A 48 206.38 -20.14 19.90
CA LEU A 48 205.61 -19.08 19.24
C LEU A 48 204.91 -19.59 17.98
N LYS A 49 205.59 -20.36 17.12
CA LYS A 49 204.97 -20.98 15.94
C LYS A 49 203.79 -21.88 16.32
N ALA A 50 203.99 -22.81 17.26
CA ALA A 50 202.91 -23.69 17.70
C ALA A 50 201.71 -22.93 18.28
N ARG A 51 201.94 -21.82 19.00
CA ARG A 51 200.87 -20.92 19.48
C ARG A 51 200.15 -20.21 18.34
N CYS A 52 200.87 -19.70 17.35
CA CYS A 52 200.29 -19.06 16.17
C CYS A 52 199.46 -20.04 15.33
N GLU A 53 199.97 -21.24 15.08
CA GLU A 53 199.29 -22.31 14.33
C GLU A 53 198.02 -22.78 15.05
N HIS A 54 198.09 -22.98 16.38
CA HIS A 54 196.92 -23.32 17.19
C HIS A 54 195.88 -22.20 17.22
N SER A 55 196.32 -20.94 17.32
CA SER A 55 195.43 -19.77 17.27
C SER A 55 194.77 -19.60 15.91
N ALA A 56 195.48 -19.85 14.80
CA ALA A 56 194.93 -19.80 13.45
C ALA A 56 193.83 -20.86 13.28
N PHE A 57 194.09 -22.11 13.70
CA PHE A 57 193.10 -23.17 13.64
C PHE A 57 191.84 -22.89 14.48
N GLN A 58 191.99 -22.34 15.69
CA GLN A 58 190.84 -21.91 16.50
C GLN A 58 190.00 -20.83 15.81
N LEU A 59 190.65 -19.85 15.17
CA LEU A 59 189.97 -18.78 14.43
C LEU A 59 189.27 -19.31 13.16
N GLU A 60 189.92 -20.19 12.40
CA GLU A 60 189.33 -20.82 11.22
C GLU A 60 188.10 -21.68 11.59
N SER A 61 188.16 -22.45 12.67
CA SER A 61 187.02 -23.21 13.19
C SER A 61 185.85 -22.29 13.57
N ALA A 62 186.12 -21.23 14.36
CA ALA A 62 185.09 -20.28 14.78
C ALA A 62 184.47 -19.50 13.61
N LEU A 63 185.27 -19.19 12.57
CA LEU A 63 184.79 -18.52 11.36
C LEU A 63 183.92 -19.46 10.51
N ALA A 64 184.28 -20.75 10.42
CA ALA A 64 183.44 -21.77 9.81
C ALA A 64 182.10 -21.91 10.55
N ASP A 65 182.11 -22.07 11.88
CA ASP A 65 180.92 -22.17 12.73
C ASP A 65 180.00 -20.94 12.55
N HIS A 66 180.54 -19.73 12.60
CA HIS A 66 179.77 -18.50 12.37
C HIS A 66 179.24 -18.37 10.94
N SER A 67 179.98 -18.83 9.92
CA SER A 67 179.48 -18.85 8.55
C SER A 67 178.27 -19.79 8.39
N GLN A 68 178.31 -20.97 9.04
CA GLN A 68 177.23 -21.94 9.02
C GLN A 68 176.00 -21.44 9.80
N GLN A 69 176.21 -20.78 10.94
CA GLN A 69 175.15 -20.10 11.70
C GLN A 69 174.50 -18.96 10.89
N LEU A 70 175.28 -18.18 10.14
CA LEU A 70 174.76 -17.10 9.29
C LEU A 70 173.90 -17.62 8.14
N VAL A 71 174.32 -18.71 7.48
CA VAL A 71 173.53 -19.38 6.43
C VAL A 71 172.21 -19.91 6.99
N ALA A 72 172.25 -20.67 8.09
CA ALA A 72 171.05 -21.21 8.73
C ALA A 72 170.07 -20.11 9.19
N SER A 73 170.60 -18.98 9.68
CA SER A 73 169.81 -17.81 10.05
C SER A 73 169.16 -17.15 8.83
N SER A 74 169.88 -17.04 7.71
CA SER A 74 169.34 -16.51 6.44
C SER A 74 168.22 -17.41 5.88
N GLU A 75 168.43 -18.74 5.90
CA GLU A 75 167.43 -19.71 5.46
C GLU A 75 166.16 -19.64 6.32
N ALA A 76 166.30 -19.53 7.64
CA ALA A 76 165.17 -19.34 8.56
C ALA A 76 164.42 -18.01 8.31
N GLN A 77 165.14 -16.93 8.04
CA GLN A 77 164.51 -15.65 7.66
C GLN A 77 163.72 -15.77 6.35
N ASP A 78 164.25 -16.47 5.34
CA ASP A 78 163.57 -16.62 4.05
C ASP A 78 162.40 -17.62 4.10
N GLN A 79 162.41 -18.57 5.04
CA GLN A 79 161.22 -19.37 5.38
C GLN A 79 160.15 -18.49 6.03
N LEU A 80 160.48 -17.72 7.07
CA LEU A 80 159.54 -16.81 7.74
C LEU A 80 158.95 -15.75 6.80
N LYS A 81 159.74 -15.20 5.86
CA LYS A 81 159.24 -14.26 4.82
C LYS A 81 158.18 -14.93 3.92
N LYS A 82 158.36 -16.20 3.55
CA LYS A 82 157.38 -16.97 2.76
C LYS A 82 156.12 -17.24 3.56
N GLU A 83 156.23 -17.65 4.83
CA GLU A 83 155.07 -17.87 5.71
C GLU A 83 154.27 -16.59 5.92
N VAL A 84 154.94 -15.45 6.15
CA VAL A 84 154.29 -14.14 6.27
C VAL A 84 153.61 -13.72 4.96
N ALA A 85 154.22 -13.98 3.80
CA ALA A 85 153.59 -13.72 2.50
C ALA A 85 152.33 -14.60 2.29
N ASP A 86 152.43 -15.90 2.59
CA ASP A 86 151.31 -16.84 2.49
C ASP A 86 150.17 -16.51 3.46
N LEU A 87 150.49 -16.10 4.69
CA LEU A 87 149.50 -15.69 5.68
C LEU A 87 148.81 -14.39 5.27
N ASN A 88 149.54 -13.40 4.74
CA ASN A 88 148.93 -12.19 4.18
C ASN A 88 148.06 -12.50 2.95
N ALA A 89 148.49 -13.41 2.07
CA ALA A 89 147.68 -13.85 0.92
C ALA A 89 146.43 -14.66 1.35
N LYS A 90 146.49 -15.42 2.45
CA LYS A 90 145.32 -16.09 3.06
C LYS A 90 144.39 -15.04 3.69
N LEU A 91 144.91 -14.11 4.49
CA LEU A 91 144.16 -13.03 5.12
C LEU A 91 143.42 -12.17 4.08
N GLY A 92 144.09 -11.78 2.99
CA GLY A 92 143.49 -11.03 1.89
C GLY A 92 142.34 -11.76 1.20
N ARG A 93 142.47 -13.07 0.96
CA ARG A 93 141.37 -13.92 0.43
C ARG A 93 140.19 -13.97 1.40
N CYS A 94 140.43 -14.32 2.66
CA CYS A 94 139.38 -14.32 3.69
C CYS A 94 138.72 -12.95 3.87
N GLN A 95 139.45 -11.84 3.67
CA GLN A 95 138.90 -10.49 3.73
C GLN A 95 138.02 -10.14 2.53
N VAL A 96 138.36 -10.62 1.32
CA VAL A 96 137.49 -10.51 0.13
C VAL A 96 136.24 -11.37 0.30
N GLU A 97 136.39 -12.64 0.66
CA GLU A 97 135.29 -13.58 0.97
C GLU A 97 134.35 -13.03 2.06
N LEU A 98 134.89 -12.33 3.07
CA LEU A 98 134.11 -11.67 4.12
C LEU A 98 133.36 -10.41 3.63
N GLN A 99 133.82 -9.75 2.56
CA GLN A 99 133.06 -8.65 1.94
C GLN A 99 132.01 -9.19 0.97
N GLU A 100 132.33 -10.21 0.18
CA GLU A 100 131.38 -10.88 -0.74
C GLU A 100 130.22 -11.51 0.03
N SER A 101 130.50 -12.23 1.13
CA SER A 101 129.45 -12.76 2.01
C SER A 101 128.61 -11.67 2.68
N LYS A 102 129.16 -10.49 2.97
CA LYS A 102 128.40 -9.33 3.46
C LYS A 102 127.53 -8.69 2.39
N THR A 103 128.00 -8.53 1.15
CA THR A 103 127.20 -7.96 0.06
C THR A 103 126.09 -8.92 -0.37
N THR A 104 126.34 -10.22 -0.43
CA THR A 104 125.29 -11.22 -0.67
C THR A 104 124.28 -11.30 0.48
N LEU A 105 124.71 -11.17 1.74
CA LEU A 105 123.80 -11.10 2.89
C LEU A 105 122.96 -9.81 2.88
N ALA A 106 123.51 -8.69 2.42
CA ALA A 106 122.76 -7.44 2.26
C ALA A 106 121.73 -7.53 1.13
N ALA A 107 122.11 -8.10 -0.02
CA ALA A 107 121.20 -8.32 -1.16
C ALA A 107 120.05 -9.27 -0.79
N THR A 108 120.36 -10.45 -0.24
CA THR A 108 119.33 -11.43 0.17
C THR A 108 118.40 -10.90 1.28
N LYS A 109 118.87 -10.01 2.16
CA LYS A 109 117.98 -9.29 3.10
C LYS A 109 117.04 -8.31 2.38
N ALA A 110 117.55 -7.54 1.42
CA ALA A 110 116.71 -6.63 0.63
C ALA A 110 115.65 -7.40 -0.18
N ASP A 111 116.02 -8.54 -0.80
CA ASP A 111 115.09 -9.42 -1.50
C ASP A 111 114.06 -10.06 -0.56
N LEU A 112 114.46 -10.44 0.65
CA LEU A 112 113.54 -10.93 1.68
C LEU A 112 112.55 -9.84 2.12
N GLU A 113 113.01 -8.63 2.38
CA GLU A 113 112.12 -7.51 2.68
C GLU A 113 111.15 -7.19 1.53
N LEU A 114 111.63 -7.25 0.28
CA LEU A 114 110.79 -7.03 -0.90
C LEU A 114 109.75 -8.15 -1.10
N THR A 115 110.10 -9.40 -0.81
CA THR A 115 109.15 -10.52 -0.87
C THR A 115 108.14 -10.49 0.27
N VAL A 116 108.53 -10.10 1.49
CA VAL A 116 107.59 -9.84 2.60
C VAL A 116 106.62 -8.70 2.24
N LYS A 117 107.11 -7.56 1.74
CA LYS A 117 106.26 -6.43 1.30
C LYS A 117 105.26 -6.83 0.21
N LYS A 118 105.65 -7.71 -0.73
CA LYS A 118 104.76 -8.29 -1.75
C LYS A 118 103.75 -9.27 -1.16
N LEU A 119 104.15 -10.13 -0.22
CA LEU A 119 103.25 -11.08 0.46
C LEU A 119 102.18 -10.34 1.25
N ASP A 120 102.57 -9.28 1.97
CA ASP A 120 101.68 -8.36 2.68
C ASP A 120 100.66 -7.69 1.73
N GLN A 121 101.12 -7.22 0.57
CA GLN A 121 100.24 -6.62 -0.44
C GLN A 121 99.22 -7.65 -0.97
N VAL A 122 99.68 -8.83 -1.40
CA VAL A 122 98.81 -9.91 -1.89
C VAL A 122 97.84 -10.40 -0.80
N SER A 123 98.25 -10.36 0.48
CA SER A 123 97.38 -10.67 1.62
C SER A 123 96.24 -9.66 1.77
N ARG A 124 96.54 -8.35 1.67
CA ARG A 124 95.52 -7.27 1.68
C ARG A 124 94.59 -7.38 0.47
N GLU A 125 95.14 -7.53 -0.73
CA GLU A 125 94.37 -7.70 -1.98
C GLU A 125 93.44 -8.93 -1.91
N LYS A 126 93.92 -10.05 -1.36
CA LYS A 126 93.10 -11.24 -1.09
C LYS A 126 91.97 -10.94 -0.08
N GLN A 127 92.25 -10.26 1.03
CA GLN A 127 91.24 -9.90 2.02
C GLN A 127 90.17 -8.97 1.43
N GLU A 128 90.57 -7.99 0.63
CA GLU A 128 89.64 -7.12 -0.10
C GLU A 128 88.78 -7.88 -1.11
N LEU A 129 89.35 -8.82 -1.87
CA LEU A 129 88.62 -9.63 -2.84
C LEU A 129 87.64 -10.59 -2.16
N VAL A 130 88.03 -11.20 -1.03
CA VAL A 130 87.12 -12.00 -0.20
C VAL A 130 85.96 -11.14 0.33
N GLY A 131 86.24 -9.98 0.92
CA GLY A 131 85.20 -9.07 1.41
C GLY A 131 84.31 -8.44 0.31
N LYS A 132 84.75 -8.47 -0.96
CA LYS A 132 83.92 -8.11 -2.12
C LYS A 132 83.04 -9.29 -2.56
N LEU A 133 83.56 -10.52 -2.53
CA LEU A 133 82.81 -11.75 -2.82
C LEU A 133 81.74 -12.06 -1.76
N GLU A 134 82.07 -11.86 -0.47
CA GLU A 134 81.12 -12.06 0.65
C GLU A 134 79.91 -11.13 0.51
N LYS A 135 80.14 -9.83 0.28
CA LYS A 135 79.05 -8.87 0.01
C LYS A 135 78.23 -9.22 -1.22
N SER A 136 78.88 -9.62 -2.31
CA SER A 136 78.17 -10.04 -3.52
C SER A 136 77.32 -11.30 -3.29
N ALA A 137 77.77 -12.21 -2.41
CA ALA A 137 77.00 -13.40 -2.00
C ALA A 137 75.83 -13.04 -1.07
N GLU A 138 76.00 -12.08 -0.14
CA GLU A 138 74.93 -11.54 0.70
C GLU A 138 73.85 -10.82 -0.14
N GLU A 139 74.28 -9.96 -1.07
CA GLU A 139 73.42 -9.30 -2.05
C GLU A 139 72.63 -10.33 -2.88
N ALA A 140 73.32 -11.31 -3.47
CA ALA A 140 72.69 -12.39 -4.23
C ALA A 140 71.74 -13.25 -3.39
N ALA A 141 72.04 -13.50 -2.11
CA ALA A 141 71.13 -14.20 -1.20
C ALA A 141 69.87 -13.37 -0.92
N SER A 142 70.02 -12.08 -0.64
CA SER A 142 68.91 -11.15 -0.40
C SER A 142 67.99 -11.01 -1.62
N LEU A 143 68.56 -10.95 -2.83
CA LEU A 143 67.83 -10.92 -4.09
C LEU A 143 67.11 -12.26 -4.37
N ASN A 144 67.72 -13.39 -4.02
CA ASN A 144 67.03 -14.68 -4.09
C ASN A 144 65.87 -14.77 -3.08
N GLU A 145 65.95 -14.14 -1.92
CA GLU A 145 64.82 -14.05 -0.99
C GLU A 145 63.70 -13.15 -1.49
N THR A 146 63.99 -11.97 -2.06
CA THR A 146 62.95 -11.09 -2.60
C THR A 146 62.28 -11.72 -3.82
N VAL A 147 63.03 -12.37 -4.71
CA VAL A 147 62.47 -13.16 -5.82
C VAL A 147 61.56 -14.27 -5.30
N LYS A 148 61.95 -15.03 -4.28
CA LYS A 148 61.08 -16.06 -3.68
C LYS A 148 59.77 -15.46 -3.15
N LYS A 149 59.85 -14.42 -2.31
CA LYS A 149 58.69 -13.73 -1.73
C LYS A 149 57.74 -13.23 -2.83
N LEU A 150 58.27 -12.57 -3.86
CA LEU A 150 57.49 -12.12 -5.02
C LEU A 150 56.86 -13.27 -5.82
N THR A 151 57.55 -14.41 -5.98
CA THR A 151 56.95 -15.60 -6.63
C THR A 151 55.87 -16.26 -5.78
N GLU A 152 55.99 -16.24 -4.45
CA GLU A 152 54.98 -16.76 -3.53
C GLU A 152 53.74 -15.86 -3.47
N GLU A 153 53.92 -14.54 -3.43
CA GLU A 153 52.86 -13.53 -3.54
C GLU A 153 52.14 -13.63 -4.89
N LEU A 154 52.89 -13.73 -6.00
CA LEU A 154 52.34 -13.93 -7.34
C LEU A 154 51.58 -15.26 -7.43
N ALA A 155 52.08 -16.35 -6.82
CA ALA A 155 51.38 -17.63 -6.78
C ALA A 155 50.09 -17.57 -5.92
N ALA A 156 50.10 -16.84 -4.81
CA ALA A 156 48.94 -16.64 -3.95
C ALA A 156 47.85 -15.80 -4.65
N SER A 157 48.24 -14.67 -5.26
CA SER A 157 47.35 -13.83 -6.08
C SER A 157 46.73 -14.63 -7.23
N ASN A 158 47.55 -15.41 -7.97
CA ASN A 158 47.06 -16.29 -9.03
C ASN A 158 46.16 -17.44 -8.54
N ARG A 159 46.20 -17.83 -7.27
CA ARG A 159 45.20 -18.76 -6.68
C ARG A 159 43.89 -18.03 -6.41
N GLN A 160 43.97 -16.90 -5.70
CA GLN A 160 42.79 -16.06 -5.40
C GLN A 160 42.02 -15.64 -6.66
N HIS A 161 42.72 -15.27 -7.74
CA HIS A 161 42.08 -14.96 -9.02
C HIS A 161 41.36 -16.18 -9.62
N ARG A 162 41.90 -17.39 -9.52
CA ARG A 162 41.20 -18.61 -10.00
C ARG A 162 39.98 -18.92 -9.14
N ASP A 163 40.10 -18.81 -7.82
CA ASP A 163 38.98 -19.01 -6.89
C ASP A 163 37.86 -17.98 -7.13
N GLN A 164 38.21 -16.74 -7.49
CA GLN A 164 37.25 -15.70 -7.88
C GLN A 164 36.57 -15.99 -9.23
N MET A 165 37.32 -16.48 -10.24
CA MET A 165 36.74 -16.85 -11.55
C MET A 165 35.76 -18.02 -11.40
N VAL A 166 36.11 -19.07 -10.65
CA VAL A 166 35.19 -20.20 -10.38
C VAL A 166 33.93 -19.73 -9.65
N ARG A 167 34.05 -18.78 -8.70
CA ARG A 167 32.88 -18.18 -8.04
C ARG A 167 32.01 -17.35 -8.99
N LEU A 168 32.60 -16.65 -9.96
CA LEU A 168 31.86 -15.92 -10.99
C LEU A 168 31.12 -16.88 -11.92
N GLU A 169 31.75 -17.96 -12.36
CA GLU A 169 31.12 -19.02 -13.17
C GLU A 169 29.97 -19.69 -12.39
N GLU A 170 30.17 -20.04 -11.10
CA GLU A 170 29.11 -20.53 -10.22
C GLU A 170 27.95 -19.55 -10.08
N LEU A 171 28.22 -18.24 -9.97
CA LEU A 171 27.18 -17.23 -9.84
C LEU A 171 26.42 -17.04 -11.16
N GLN A 172 27.10 -17.07 -12.32
CA GLN A 172 26.46 -17.03 -13.64
C GLN A 172 25.57 -18.27 -13.89
N LEU A 173 25.99 -19.45 -13.43
CA LEU A 173 25.17 -20.67 -13.49
C LEU A 173 23.94 -20.57 -12.56
N LYS A 174 24.10 -20.00 -11.35
CA LYS A 174 22.98 -19.75 -10.43
C LYS A 174 22.02 -18.66 -10.96
N GLU A 175 22.55 -17.63 -11.61
CA GLU A 175 21.75 -16.57 -12.23
C GLU A 175 20.96 -17.11 -13.42
N THR A 176 21.61 -17.77 -14.38
CA THR A 176 20.94 -18.33 -15.56
C THR A 176 19.86 -19.35 -15.19
N THR A 177 20.15 -20.27 -14.26
CA THR A 177 19.13 -21.23 -13.76
C THR A 177 17.97 -20.51 -13.05
N SER A 178 18.23 -19.48 -12.25
CA SER A 178 17.18 -18.64 -11.64
C SER A 178 16.35 -17.90 -12.69
N GLN A 179 16.98 -17.30 -13.71
CA GLN A 179 16.26 -16.67 -14.81
C GLN A 179 15.39 -17.68 -15.59
N HIS A 180 15.81 -18.93 -15.72
CA HIS A 180 14.99 -19.98 -16.35
C HIS A 180 13.76 -20.36 -15.51
N THR A 181 13.90 -20.53 -14.18
CA THR A 181 12.74 -20.79 -13.31
C THR A 181 11.81 -19.58 -13.23
N GLU A 182 12.36 -18.36 -13.21
CA GLU A 182 11.58 -17.12 -13.22
C GLU A 182 10.79 -16.93 -14.53
N ARG A 183 11.37 -17.29 -15.69
CA ARG A 183 10.65 -17.34 -16.99
C ARG A 183 9.53 -18.37 -16.98
N HIS A 184 9.76 -19.56 -16.40
CA HIS A 184 8.74 -20.61 -16.27
C HIS A 184 7.56 -20.15 -15.41
N LEU A 185 7.84 -19.63 -14.21
CA LEU A 185 6.81 -19.13 -13.29
C LEU A 185 6.03 -17.95 -13.86
N ARG A 186 6.67 -17.06 -14.64
CA ARG A 186 5.96 -16.02 -15.42
C ARG A 186 5.01 -16.64 -16.45
N GLN A 187 5.45 -17.63 -17.22
CA GLN A 187 4.60 -18.30 -18.22
C GLN A 187 3.42 -19.03 -17.58
N GLU A 188 3.62 -19.70 -16.45
CA GLU A 188 2.55 -20.34 -15.69
C GLU A 188 1.54 -19.33 -15.14
N ARG A 189 2.03 -18.22 -14.56
CA ARG A 189 1.20 -17.09 -14.16
C ARG A 189 0.37 -16.55 -15.32
N ASP A 190 1.00 -16.25 -16.46
CA ASP A 190 0.31 -15.67 -17.63
C ASP A 190 -0.77 -16.62 -18.20
N LEU A 191 -0.60 -17.94 -18.05
CA LEU A 191 -1.61 -18.94 -18.41
C LEU A 191 -2.74 -19.05 -17.37
N LEU A 192 -2.44 -18.88 -16.09
CA LEU A 192 -3.44 -18.83 -15.02
C LEU A 192 -4.26 -17.54 -15.04
N GLU A 193 -3.64 -16.39 -15.31
CA GLU A 193 -4.30 -15.09 -15.47
C GLU A 193 -5.27 -15.11 -16.68
N LYS A 194 -4.87 -15.71 -17.81
CA LYS A 194 -5.76 -15.91 -18.96
C LYS A 194 -6.96 -16.79 -18.63
N ARG A 195 -6.73 -17.95 -18.00
CA ARG A 195 -7.83 -18.84 -17.55
C ARG A 195 -8.76 -18.18 -16.55
N ALA A 196 -8.22 -17.34 -15.64
CA ALA A 196 -9.03 -16.57 -14.71
C ALA A 196 -9.88 -15.51 -15.42
N ALA A 197 -9.33 -14.85 -16.45
CA ALA A 197 -10.07 -13.92 -17.30
C ALA A 197 -11.18 -14.64 -18.08
N GLU A 198 -10.86 -15.73 -18.78
CA GLU A 198 -11.78 -16.59 -19.53
C GLU A 198 -12.96 -17.04 -18.64
N LEU A 199 -12.68 -17.64 -17.48
CA LEU A 199 -13.71 -18.05 -16.51
C LEU A 199 -14.51 -16.87 -15.93
N SER A 200 -13.89 -15.69 -15.78
CA SER A 200 -14.62 -14.50 -15.34
C SER A 200 -15.56 -13.96 -16.41
N GLU A 201 -15.21 -14.10 -17.70
CA GLU A 201 -16.05 -13.71 -18.82
C GLU A 201 -17.20 -14.70 -19.03
N GLU A 202 -16.95 -16.02 -19.02
CA GLU A 202 -17.99 -17.06 -19.02
C GLU A 202 -19.00 -16.85 -17.88
N LEU A 203 -18.50 -16.57 -16.66
CA LEU A 203 -19.35 -16.27 -15.51
C LEU A 203 -20.12 -14.94 -15.68
N HIS A 204 -19.57 -13.96 -16.39
CA HIS A 204 -20.26 -12.70 -16.69
C HIS A 204 -21.35 -12.90 -17.75
N GLN A 205 -21.03 -13.60 -18.84
CA GLN A 205 -21.97 -13.97 -19.90
C GLN A 205 -23.15 -14.78 -19.32
N SER A 206 -22.88 -15.84 -18.54
CA SER A 206 -23.92 -16.64 -17.88
C SER A 206 -24.78 -15.81 -16.90
N LYS A 207 -24.20 -14.84 -16.18
CA LYS A 207 -24.97 -13.88 -15.36
C LYS A 207 -25.87 -12.99 -16.23
N GLN A 208 -25.40 -12.52 -17.39
CA GLN A 208 -26.21 -11.74 -18.32
C GLN A 208 -27.36 -12.59 -18.88
N GLU A 209 -27.11 -13.82 -19.32
CA GLU A 209 -28.13 -14.76 -19.80
C GLU A 209 -29.20 -15.02 -18.74
N VAL A 210 -28.82 -15.30 -17.50
CA VAL A 210 -29.79 -15.50 -16.39
C VAL A 210 -30.61 -14.23 -16.13
N VAL A 211 -30.04 -13.04 -16.31
CA VAL A 211 -30.77 -11.76 -16.18
C VAL A 211 -31.71 -11.52 -17.39
N GLN A 212 -31.29 -11.86 -18.60
CA GLN A 212 -32.14 -11.80 -19.81
C GLN A 212 -33.31 -12.78 -19.67
N LEU A 213 -33.05 -14.06 -19.41
CA LEU A 213 -34.08 -15.08 -19.17
C LEU A 213 -35.06 -14.68 -18.05
N ARG A 214 -34.58 -14.06 -16.97
CA ARG A 214 -35.47 -13.51 -15.92
C ARG A 214 -36.35 -12.38 -16.43
N ARG A 215 -35.84 -11.45 -17.26
CA ARG A 215 -36.64 -10.39 -17.89
C ARG A 215 -37.68 -10.99 -18.82
N ASP A 216 -37.28 -11.90 -19.70
CA ASP A 216 -38.17 -12.53 -20.70
C ASP A 216 -39.29 -13.32 -20.03
N LYS A 217 -38.97 -14.13 -19.00
CA LYS A 217 -39.99 -14.86 -18.23
C LYS A 217 -40.88 -13.93 -17.40
N THR A 218 -40.38 -12.78 -16.96
CA THR A 218 -41.21 -11.76 -16.30
C THR A 218 -42.15 -11.08 -17.31
N GLY A 219 -41.66 -10.76 -18.52
CA GLY A 219 -42.48 -10.23 -19.61
C GLY A 219 -43.63 -11.17 -19.97
N VAL A 220 -43.33 -12.44 -20.27
CA VAL A 220 -44.34 -13.47 -20.55
C VAL A 220 -45.32 -13.66 -19.38
N ALA A 221 -44.85 -13.57 -18.13
CA ALA A 221 -45.74 -13.63 -16.97
C ALA A 221 -46.70 -12.42 -16.87
N MET A 222 -46.22 -11.22 -17.22
CA MET A 222 -47.07 -10.01 -17.26
C MET A 222 -48.04 -10.03 -18.46
N GLU A 223 -47.63 -10.54 -19.61
CA GLU A 223 -48.51 -10.75 -20.78
C GLU A 223 -49.63 -11.76 -20.45
N LEU A 224 -49.28 -12.92 -19.87
CA LEU A 224 -50.26 -13.92 -19.43
C LEU A 224 -51.19 -13.40 -18.33
N GLN A 225 -50.68 -12.57 -17.40
CA GLN A 225 -51.51 -11.93 -16.38
C GLN A 225 -52.48 -10.91 -17.01
N ALA A 226 -52.03 -10.10 -17.97
CA ALA A 226 -52.87 -9.14 -18.69
C ALA A 226 -53.98 -9.85 -19.49
N GLN A 227 -53.63 -10.91 -20.23
CA GLN A 227 -54.61 -11.77 -20.92
C GLN A 227 -55.60 -12.41 -19.93
N LEU A 228 -55.12 -12.92 -18.79
CA LEU A 228 -55.96 -13.51 -17.77
C LEU A 228 -56.94 -12.49 -17.17
N ASP A 229 -56.52 -11.24 -16.94
CA ASP A 229 -57.37 -10.19 -16.41
C ASP A 229 -58.35 -9.63 -17.46
N GLU A 230 -57.96 -9.56 -18.75
CA GLU A 230 -58.88 -9.32 -19.87
C GLU A 230 -59.97 -10.40 -19.96
N GLN A 231 -59.60 -11.68 -19.89
CA GLN A 231 -60.57 -12.78 -19.90
C GLN A 231 -61.49 -12.77 -18.66
N LYS A 232 -60.98 -12.40 -17.47
CA LYS A 232 -61.83 -12.20 -16.28
C LYS A 232 -62.85 -11.08 -16.51
N GLU A 233 -62.45 -9.97 -17.10
CA GLU A 233 -63.35 -8.85 -17.36
C GLU A 233 -64.40 -9.19 -18.43
N ALA A 234 -63.99 -9.87 -19.50
CA ALA A 234 -64.93 -10.44 -20.48
C ALA A 234 -65.95 -11.39 -19.83
N VAL A 235 -65.52 -12.25 -18.89
CA VAL A 235 -66.41 -13.12 -18.12
C VAL A 235 -67.35 -12.31 -17.21
N ARG A 236 -66.90 -11.25 -16.53
CA ARG A 236 -67.77 -10.35 -15.73
C ARG A 236 -68.82 -9.65 -16.59
N VAL A 237 -68.43 -9.16 -17.76
CA VAL A 237 -69.34 -8.53 -18.72
C VAL A 237 -70.38 -9.54 -19.23
N LEU A 238 -69.97 -10.78 -19.55
CA LEU A 238 -70.89 -11.84 -19.94
C LEU A 238 -71.80 -12.32 -18.78
N GLN A 239 -71.31 -12.33 -17.54
CA GLN A 239 -72.11 -12.65 -16.34
C GLN A 239 -73.18 -11.58 -16.08
N THR A 240 -72.80 -10.30 -16.04
CA THR A 240 -73.76 -9.20 -15.83
C THR A 240 -74.77 -9.08 -16.98
N GLN A 241 -74.34 -9.32 -18.22
CA GLN A 241 -75.27 -9.48 -19.35
C GLN A 241 -76.23 -10.66 -19.13
N LEU A 242 -75.72 -11.86 -18.82
CA LEU A 242 -76.55 -13.04 -18.55
C LEU A 242 -77.55 -12.82 -17.40
N GLU A 243 -77.16 -12.09 -16.36
CA GLU A 243 -78.03 -11.70 -15.25
C GLU A 243 -79.13 -10.73 -15.69
N SER A 244 -78.80 -9.72 -16.52
CA SER A 244 -79.80 -8.84 -17.14
C SER A 244 -80.74 -9.55 -18.12
N TRP A 245 -80.26 -10.56 -18.84
CA TRP A 245 -81.09 -11.40 -19.70
C TRP A 245 -82.01 -12.30 -18.89
N LYS A 246 -81.53 -12.85 -17.76
CA LYS A 246 -82.34 -13.64 -16.81
C LYS A 246 -83.42 -12.80 -16.14
N SER A 247 -83.10 -11.62 -15.62
CA SER A 247 -84.11 -10.72 -15.03
C SER A 247 -85.11 -10.26 -16.09
N SER A 248 -84.65 -9.92 -17.30
CA SER A 248 -85.52 -9.58 -18.42
C SER A 248 -86.36 -10.76 -18.93
N SER A 249 -85.94 -12.02 -18.73
CA SER A 249 -86.80 -13.19 -18.96
C SER A 249 -87.85 -13.27 -17.86
N LEU A 250 -87.45 -13.33 -16.60
CA LEU A 250 -88.35 -13.42 -15.45
C LEU A 250 -89.42 -12.31 -15.44
N GLU A 251 -89.07 -11.09 -15.87
CA GLU A 251 -90.04 -10.02 -16.09
C GLU A 251 -91.03 -10.31 -17.23
N LYS A 252 -90.58 -10.87 -18.37
CA LYS A 252 -91.47 -11.26 -19.48
C LYS A 252 -92.35 -12.44 -19.10
N ASP A 253 -91.78 -13.42 -18.39
CA ASP A 253 -92.45 -14.62 -17.92
C ASP A 253 -93.54 -14.24 -16.90
N ALA A 254 -93.23 -13.41 -15.89
CA ALA A 254 -94.21 -12.87 -14.94
C ALA A 254 -95.29 -11.99 -15.63
N ARG A 255 -94.93 -11.20 -16.65
CA ARG A 255 -95.92 -10.46 -17.47
C ARG A 255 -96.81 -11.41 -18.27
N ALA A 256 -96.27 -12.51 -18.81
CA ALA A 256 -97.02 -13.52 -19.54
C ALA A 256 -97.97 -14.29 -18.61
N GLU A 257 -97.52 -14.67 -17.42
CA GLU A 257 -98.36 -15.27 -16.37
C GLU A 257 -99.49 -14.32 -15.93
N ALA A 258 -99.20 -13.03 -15.73
CA ALA A 258 -100.22 -12.03 -15.39
C ALA A 258 -101.26 -11.84 -16.50
N GLN A 259 -100.85 -11.83 -17.78
CA GLN A 259 -101.80 -11.80 -18.90
C GLN A 259 -102.57 -13.11 -19.03
N ALA A 260 -101.94 -14.27 -18.80
CA ALA A 260 -102.62 -15.57 -18.82
C ALA A 260 -103.63 -15.70 -17.67
N ALA A 261 -103.31 -15.19 -16.47
CA ALA A 261 -104.25 -15.09 -15.35
C ALA A 261 -105.45 -14.20 -15.73
N ARG A 262 -105.20 -13.01 -16.30
CA ARG A 262 -106.27 -12.12 -16.79
C ARG A 262 -107.12 -12.74 -17.90
N VAL A 263 -106.54 -13.56 -18.77
CA VAL A 263 -107.29 -14.33 -19.77
C VAL A 263 -108.15 -15.41 -19.12
N ARG A 264 -107.68 -16.09 -18.07
CA ARG A 264 -108.50 -17.02 -17.27
C ARG A 264 -109.64 -16.29 -16.55
N GLU A 265 -109.37 -15.17 -15.88
CA GLU A 265 -110.39 -14.33 -15.23
C GLU A 265 -111.48 -13.90 -16.23
N LEU A 266 -111.09 -13.50 -17.45
CA LEU A 266 -112.02 -13.17 -18.51
C LEU A 266 -112.78 -14.40 -19.03
N GLN A 267 -112.12 -15.55 -19.21
CA GLN A 267 -112.77 -16.80 -19.62
C GLN A 267 -113.76 -17.31 -18.56
N GLU A 268 -113.43 -17.20 -17.28
CA GLU A 268 -114.32 -17.50 -16.16
C GLU A 268 -115.47 -16.50 -16.11
N ALA A 269 -115.24 -15.21 -16.33
CA ALA A 269 -116.30 -14.21 -16.42
C ALA A 269 -117.25 -14.47 -17.61
N TYR A 270 -116.72 -14.84 -18.78
CA TYR A 270 -117.51 -15.24 -19.94
C TYR A 270 -118.28 -16.54 -19.69
N ALA A 271 -117.66 -17.58 -19.11
CA ALA A 271 -118.35 -18.82 -18.76
C ALA A 271 -119.46 -18.60 -17.72
N ASN A 272 -119.24 -17.72 -16.73
CA ASN A 272 -120.28 -17.29 -15.78
C ASN A 272 -121.43 -16.53 -16.47
N LEU A 273 -121.15 -15.74 -17.51
CA LEU A 273 -122.18 -15.07 -18.31
C LEU A 273 -122.93 -16.06 -19.21
N GLU A 274 -122.23 -16.97 -19.87
CA GLU A 274 -122.81 -18.05 -20.68
C GLU A 274 -123.68 -18.99 -19.82
N GLU A 275 -123.27 -19.30 -18.58
CA GLU A 275 -124.10 -20.08 -17.68
C GLU A 275 -125.34 -19.30 -17.24
N ARG A 276 -125.22 -18.00 -16.91
CA ARG A 276 -126.38 -17.14 -16.60
C ARG A 276 -127.35 -17.05 -17.78
N PHE A 277 -126.87 -16.76 -18.99
CA PHE A 277 -127.70 -16.77 -20.20
C PHE A 277 -128.27 -18.16 -20.46
N GLY A 278 -127.55 -19.24 -20.18
CA GLY A 278 -128.04 -20.61 -20.26
C GLY A 278 -129.11 -20.94 -19.21
N GLN A 279 -129.04 -20.38 -18.00
CA GLN A 279 -130.06 -20.48 -16.97
C GLN A 279 -131.30 -19.64 -17.32
N GLU A 280 -131.10 -18.42 -17.84
CA GLU A 280 -132.15 -17.54 -18.36
C GLU A 280 -132.88 -18.18 -19.55
N LEU A 281 -132.16 -18.74 -20.52
CA LEU A 281 -132.74 -19.48 -21.64
C LEU A 281 -133.49 -20.74 -21.18
N LYS A 282 -133.00 -21.45 -20.15
CA LYS A 282 -133.75 -22.57 -19.52
C LYS A 282 -135.01 -22.08 -18.80
N ALA A 283 -134.99 -20.90 -18.19
CA ALA A 283 -136.16 -20.29 -17.55
C ALA A 283 -137.18 -19.81 -18.60
N GLN A 284 -136.72 -19.17 -19.68
CA GLN A 284 -137.54 -18.79 -20.83
C GLN A 284 -138.13 -20.03 -21.52
N ALA A 285 -137.35 -21.09 -21.74
CA ALA A 285 -137.85 -22.36 -22.29
C ALA A 285 -139.00 -22.92 -21.42
N LYS A 286 -138.77 -23.05 -20.10
CA LYS A 286 -139.82 -23.46 -19.14
C LYS A 286 -141.06 -22.55 -19.19
N LEU A 287 -140.90 -21.24 -19.32
CA LEU A 287 -142.03 -20.33 -19.51
C LEU A 287 -142.75 -20.59 -20.83
N THR A 288 -142.04 -20.81 -21.95
CA THR A 288 -142.69 -21.17 -23.22
C THR A 288 -143.36 -22.54 -23.17
N ASP A 289 -142.84 -23.49 -22.40
CA ASP A 289 -143.46 -24.80 -22.22
C ASP A 289 -144.71 -24.71 -21.33
N LEU A 290 -144.66 -23.93 -20.24
CA LEU A 290 -145.86 -23.58 -19.45
C LEU A 290 -146.90 -22.82 -20.29
N TYR A 291 -146.48 -21.94 -21.21
CA TYR A 291 -147.41 -21.28 -22.15
C TYR A 291 -147.98 -22.26 -23.18
N LYS A 292 -147.21 -23.25 -23.67
CA LYS A 292 -147.72 -24.33 -24.54
C LYS A 292 -148.69 -25.25 -23.78
N GLU A 293 -148.40 -25.57 -22.52
CA GLU A 293 -149.27 -26.37 -21.66
C GLU A 293 -150.57 -25.61 -21.34
N ALA A 294 -150.49 -24.30 -21.06
CA ALA A 294 -151.67 -23.45 -20.86
C ALA A 294 -152.51 -23.27 -22.13
N ASP A 295 -151.87 -23.12 -23.30
CA ASP A 295 -152.54 -23.08 -24.61
C ASP A 295 -153.14 -24.45 -24.99
N ALA A 296 -152.46 -25.55 -24.70
CA ALA A 296 -152.98 -26.91 -24.90
C ALA A 296 -154.15 -27.22 -23.97
N ALA A 297 -154.07 -26.84 -22.68
CA ALA A 297 -155.17 -26.94 -21.72
C ALA A 297 -156.33 -26.01 -22.11
N GLY A 298 -156.04 -24.80 -22.62
CA GLY A 298 -157.04 -23.89 -23.19
C GLY A 298 -157.74 -24.49 -24.42
N LYS A 299 -157.00 -25.13 -25.32
CA LYS A 299 -157.52 -25.85 -26.50
C LYS A 299 -158.35 -27.06 -26.11
N ALA A 300 -157.90 -27.85 -25.11
CA ALA A 300 -158.68 -28.94 -24.54
C ALA A 300 -159.99 -28.40 -23.91
N ARG A 301 -159.93 -27.30 -23.16
CA ARG A 301 -161.11 -26.64 -22.59
C ARG A 301 -162.07 -26.09 -23.65
N VAL A 302 -161.55 -25.59 -24.77
CA VAL A 302 -162.35 -25.20 -25.94
C VAL A 302 -162.96 -26.43 -26.62
N GLN A 303 -162.25 -27.55 -26.70
CA GLN A 303 -162.81 -28.82 -27.21
C GLN A 303 -163.89 -29.39 -26.29
N GLU A 304 -163.74 -29.33 -24.96
CA GLU A 304 -164.79 -29.64 -23.99
C GLU A 304 -166.03 -28.73 -24.17
N LEU A 305 -165.82 -27.43 -24.37
CA LEU A 305 -166.89 -26.47 -24.64
C LEU A 305 -167.55 -26.70 -26.01
N VAL A 306 -166.81 -27.15 -27.03
CA VAL A 306 -167.36 -27.53 -28.34
C VAL A 306 -168.11 -28.86 -28.28
N SER A 307 -167.65 -29.84 -27.49
CA SER A 307 -168.38 -31.10 -27.22
C SER A 307 -169.71 -30.79 -26.54
N THR A 308 -169.67 -30.06 -25.43
CA THR A 308 -170.87 -29.69 -24.68
C THR A 308 -171.80 -28.76 -25.46
N LEU A 309 -171.29 -27.87 -26.34
CA LEU A 309 -172.12 -27.15 -27.30
C LEU A 309 -172.75 -28.08 -28.36
N GLY A 310 -172.04 -29.11 -28.82
CA GLY A 310 -172.58 -30.13 -29.72
C GLY A 310 -173.66 -30.99 -29.06
N GLU A 311 -173.46 -31.41 -27.82
CA GLU A 311 -174.44 -32.11 -26.99
C GLU A 311 -175.68 -31.22 -26.73
N MET A 312 -175.48 -29.95 -26.40
CA MET A 312 -176.56 -28.97 -26.26
C MET A 312 -177.29 -28.71 -27.58
N GLN A 313 -176.60 -28.69 -28.72
CA GLN A 313 -177.23 -28.60 -30.05
C GLN A 313 -178.03 -29.85 -30.39
N GLN A 314 -177.56 -31.06 -30.05
CA GLN A 314 -178.33 -32.30 -30.19
C GLN A 314 -179.59 -32.28 -29.31
N LEU A 315 -179.50 -31.81 -28.07
CA LEU A 315 -180.66 -31.59 -27.21
C LEU A 315 -181.61 -30.50 -27.76
N LEU A 316 -181.08 -29.47 -28.41
CA LEU A 316 -181.87 -28.43 -29.08
C LEU A 316 -182.63 -29.00 -30.30
N VAL A 317 -182.00 -29.86 -31.10
CA VAL A 317 -182.68 -30.57 -32.21
C VAL A 317 -183.75 -31.51 -31.67
N GLN A 318 -183.44 -32.36 -30.67
CA GLN A 318 -184.41 -33.26 -30.05
C GLN A 318 -185.58 -32.52 -29.36
N THR A 319 -185.35 -31.30 -28.84
CA THR A 319 -186.43 -30.46 -28.32
C THR A 319 -187.22 -29.77 -29.43
N GLN A 320 -186.59 -29.35 -30.53
CA GLN A 320 -187.31 -28.86 -31.72
C GLN A 320 -188.16 -29.94 -32.40
N GLU A 321 -187.72 -31.20 -32.43
CA GLU A 321 -188.53 -32.33 -32.91
C GLU A 321 -189.74 -32.58 -32.00
N ARG A 322 -189.53 -32.66 -30.68
CA ARG A 322 -190.62 -32.77 -29.68
C ARG A 322 -191.54 -31.54 -29.63
N VAL A 323 -191.05 -30.37 -30.03
CA VAL A 323 -191.86 -29.15 -30.19
C VAL A 323 -192.72 -29.28 -31.45
N LYS A 324 -192.17 -29.70 -32.60
CA LYS A 324 -192.96 -29.95 -33.83
C LYS A 324 -194.05 -31.01 -33.64
N GLU A 325 -193.75 -32.09 -32.93
CA GLU A 325 -194.75 -33.11 -32.55
C GLU A 325 -195.90 -32.51 -31.71
N ARG A 326 -195.57 -31.57 -30.81
CA ARG A 326 -196.56 -30.85 -29.99
C ARG A 326 -197.27 -29.74 -30.75
N GLU A 327 -196.62 -29.08 -31.69
CA GLU A 327 -197.21 -28.04 -32.55
C GLU A 327 -198.25 -28.67 -33.48
N ALA A 328 -197.95 -29.79 -34.13
CA ALA A 328 -198.95 -30.54 -34.92
C ALA A 328 -200.15 -31.03 -34.07
N ALA A 329 -199.89 -31.43 -32.81
CA ALA A 329 -200.95 -31.77 -31.86
C ALA A 329 -201.72 -30.53 -31.35
N LEU A 330 -201.10 -29.35 -31.32
CA LEU A 330 -201.74 -28.09 -30.95
C LEU A 330 -202.56 -27.52 -32.10
N GLU A 331 -202.10 -27.57 -33.36
CA GLU A 331 -202.87 -27.17 -34.55
C GLU A 331 -204.19 -27.96 -34.66
N GLN A 332 -204.12 -29.29 -34.47
CA GLN A 332 -205.31 -30.16 -34.52
C GLN A 332 -206.29 -29.90 -33.36
N ASN A 333 -205.83 -29.33 -32.24
CA ASN A 333 -206.70 -28.86 -31.15
C ASN A 333 -207.14 -27.39 -31.33
N HIS A 334 -206.34 -26.55 -31.97
CA HIS A 334 -206.69 -25.16 -32.29
C HIS A 334 -207.82 -25.08 -33.31
N ALA A 335 -207.83 -25.94 -34.34
CA ALA A 335 -208.96 -26.01 -35.27
C ALA A 335 -210.29 -26.30 -34.55
N ARG A 336 -210.28 -27.26 -33.60
CA ARG A 336 -211.45 -27.59 -32.74
C ARG A 336 -211.80 -26.46 -31.76
N ALA A 337 -210.81 -25.71 -31.29
CA ALA A 337 -211.02 -24.57 -30.42
C ALA A 337 -211.58 -23.35 -31.17
N GLN A 338 -211.19 -23.13 -32.44
CA GLN A 338 -211.67 -22.01 -33.27
C GLN A 338 -213.16 -22.14 -33.60
N GLU A 339 -213.64 -23.35 -33.93
CA GLU A 339 -215.08 -23.63 -34.12
C GLU A 339 -215.92 -23.32 -32.86
N LEU A 340 -215.32 -23.42 -31.66
CA LEU A 340 -215.95 -23.09 -30.38
C LEU A 340 -215.78 -21.62 -29.98
N LEU A 341 -214.65 -20.99 -30.33
CA LEU A 341 -214.36 -19.58 -30.05
C LEU A 341 -215.23 -18.64 -30.89
N GLU A 342 -215.52 -18.95 -32.16
CA GLU A 342 -216.52 -18.20 -32.92
C GLU A 342 -217.93 -18.22 -32.27
N GLN A 343 -218.21 -19.20 -31.41
CA GLN A 343 -219.46 -19.28 -30.64
C GLN A 343 -219.39 -18.58 -29.27
N ARG A 344 -218.22 -18.07 -28.88
CA ARG A 344 -217.94 -17.32 -27.62
C ARG A 344 -217.57 -15.87 -27.86
N ASP A 345 -216.81 -15.55 -28.89
CA ASP A 345 -216.34 -14.18 -29.15
C ASP A 345 -217.52 -13.24 -29.49
N ARG A 346 -218.54 -13.77 -30.19
CA ARG A 346 -219.86 -13.12 -30.39
C ARG A 346 -220.61 -12.77 -29.09
N ALA A 347 -220.17 -13.27 -27.94
CA ALA A 347 -220.67 -12.93 -26.61
C ALA A 347 -219.67 -12.10 -25.79
N CYS A 348 -218.36 -12.24 -26.01
CA CYS A 348 -217.31 -11.53 -25.26
C CYS A 348 -217.04 -10.10 -25.77
N GLU A 349 -217.34 -9.77 -27.03
CA GLU A 349 -217.33 -8.38 -27.54
C GLU A 349 -218.21 -7.40 -26.74
N GLN A 350 -219.11 -7.93 -25.90
CA GLN A 350 -220.02 -7.15 -25.05
C GLN A 350 -219.42 -6.72 -23.70
N LEU A 351 -218.25 -7.23 -23.30
CA LEU A 351 -217.73 -7.07 -21.91
C LEU A 351 -216.33 -6.44 -21.76
N THR A 352 -215.54 -6.29 -22.83
CA THR A 352 -214.18 -5.72 -22.74
C THR A 352 -214.07 -4.35 -23.42
N LYS A 353 -214.70 -3.33 -22.82
CA LYS A 353 -214.58 -1.91 -23.22
C LYS A 353 -214.10 -0.96 -22.12
N GLU A 354 -213.74 -1.45 -20.92
CA GLU A 354 -213.80 -0.62 -19.71
C GLU A 354 -212.48 -0.32 -18.92
N LEU A 355 -211.28 -0.89 -19.21
CA LEU A 355 -210.07 -0.72 -18.33
C LEU A 355 -208.65 -0.73 -19.03
N GLU A 356 -207.69 0.17 -18.64
CA GLU A 356 -206.36 0.49 -19.28
C GLU A 356 -205.18 0.91 -18.24
N LEU A 357 -203.80 0.71 -18.44
CA LEU A 357 -202.48 1.22 -17.74
C LEU A 357 -201.39 0.21 -17.06
N ALA A 358 -200.08 0.36 -16.61
CA ALA A 358 -198.86 1.32 -16.52
C ALA A 358 -197.36 0.69 -16.25
N ASN A 359 -196.30 1.32 -15.60
CA ASN A 359 -194.75 1.13 -15.76
C ASN A 359 -193.64 1.28 -14.57
N SER A 360 -192.27 1.02 -14.77
CA SER A 360 -190.91 1.51 -14.10
C SER A 360 -189.95 0.60 -13.17
N LEU A 361 -188.63 0.77 -12.70
CA LEU A 361 -187.24 1.42 -12.99
C LEU A 361 -185.97 1.10 -11.97
N LEU A 362 -184.65 1.50 -12.23
CA LEU A 362 -183.34 1.72 -11.35
C LEU A 362 -182.21 0.59 -11.06
N GLN A 363 -180.97 0.63 -10.37
CA GLN A 363 -179.61 1.39 -10.13
C GLN A 363 -178.58 0.56 -9.17
N ASP A 364 -177.30 0.78 -8.61
CA ASP A 364 -175.90 1.46 -8.72
C ASP A 364 -174.89 1.10 -7.49
N LYS A 365 -173.55 1.40 -7.12
CA LYS A 365 -172.08 1.70 -7.59
C LYS A 365 -170.94 1.84 -6.39
N VAL A 366 -169.55 2.01 -6.56
CA VAL A 366 -168.34 2.46 -5.62
C VAL A 366 -167.12 1.44 -5.22
N GLY A 367 -165.82 1.59 -4.68
CA GLY A 367 -164.76 2.57 -4.07
C GLY A 367 -163.26 2.04 -3.66
N ALA A 368 -162.26 2.78 -2.98
CA ALA A 368 -160.76 2.43 -2.59
C ALA A 368 -160.01 3.34 -1.45
N ASN A 369 -158.70 3.46 -0.93
CA ASN A 369 -157.20 3.01 -1.00
C ASN A 369 -156.18 3.50 0.22
N GLY A 370 -154.78 3.27 0.35
CA GLY A 370 -153.79 3.71 1.49
C GLY A 370 -152.15 3.60 1.47
N ARG A 371 -151.26 4.02 2.49
CA ARG A 371 -149.68 4.03 2.55
C ARG A 371 -148.78 4.37 3.89
N ASP A 372 -147.37 4.35 3.90
CA ASP A 372 -146.18 4.95 4.77
C ASP A 372 -145.37 4.20 5.96
N LEU A 373 -144.16 4.49 6.67
CA LEU A 373 -143.06 5.55 6.98
C LEU A 373 -141.61 5.09 7.64
N GLU A 374 -140.70 5.90 8.37
CA GLU A 374 -139.17 5.71 8.74
C GLU A 374 -138.46 6.43 10.05
N THR A 375 -137.14 6.25 10.52
CA THR A 375 -136.20 7.00 11.58
C THR A 375 -134.76 6.34 12.01
N LEU A 376 -133.65 6.71 12.82
CA LEU A 376 -132.95 7.79 13.73
C LEU A 376 -131.39 7.57 14.28
N PHE A 377 -130.67 8.40 15.15
CA PHE A 377 -129.13 8.41 15.53
C PHE A 377 -128.48 8.94 16.96
N PRO A 378 -127.12 8.79 17.38
CA PRO A 378 -126.41 9.11 18.75
C PRO A 378 -124.84 9.62 18.96
N ALA A 379 -124.23 10.02 20.18
CA ALA A 379 -122.74 10.41 20.51
C ALA A 379 -122.12 10.75 22.01
N ALA A 380 -120.75 10.93 22.23
CA ALA A 380 -119.87 11.93 23.08
C ALA A 380 -119.20 11.89 24.58
N SER A 381 -117.88 12.29 24.74
CA SER A 381 -117.04 13.19 25.71
C SER A 381 -116.61 13.09 27.27
N ALA A 382 -115.41 13.67 27.66
CA ALA A 382 -114.94 14.41 28.93
C ALA A 382 -113.87 13.88 30.01
N THR A 383 -113.23 14.76 30.85
CA THR A 383 -112.03 14.53 31.80
C THR A 383 -111.87 15.46 33.08
N SER A 384 -111.11 15.07 34.17
CA SER A 384 -110.17 15.94 35.03
C SER A 384 -109.77 15.56 36.52
N ARG A 385 -108.51 15.92 36.94
CA ARG A 385 -107.94 16.43 38.27
C ARG A 385 -107.63 15.60 39.55
N ALA A 386 -106.41 15.82 40.13
CA ALA A 386 -106.04 16.00 41.57
C ALA A 386 -104.55 16.51 41.76
N LEU A 387 -104.10 16.97 42.94
CA LEU A 387 -102.76 17.62 43.20
C LEU A 387 -102.22 17.44 44.65
N GLY A 388 -100.89 17.65 44.89
CA GLY A 388 -100.36 17.87 46.25
C GLY A 388 -98.82 18.04 46.46
N SER A 389 -98.40 19.23 46.94
CA SER A 389 -97.11 19.60 47.62
C SER A 389 -95.80 19.78 46.82
N GLY A 390 -94.90 20.63 47.34
CA GLY A 390 -93.48 20.67 46.94
C GLY A 390 -92.85 22.08 46.84
N LEU A 391 -93.05 22.71 45.68
CA LEU A 391 -92.55 24.03 45.27
C LEU A 391 -93.62 24.70 44.39
N SER A 392 -93.51 26.00 44.09
CA SER A 392 -94.38 26.60 43.07
C SER A 392 -94.07 25.95 41.71
N LEU A 393 -95.09 25.43 41.04
CA LEU A 393 -94.92 24.71 39.78
C LEU A 393 -94.22 25.58 38.72
N THR A 394 -94.53 26.87 38.68
CA THR A 394 -93.92 27.85 37.78
C THR A 394 -92.46 28.17 38.12
N GLU A 395 -92.06 28.08 39.38
CA GLU A 395 -90.68 28.35 39.82
C GLU A 395 -89.80 27.13 39.59
N LEU A 396 -90.26 25.93 39.96
CA LEU A 396 -89.56 24.68 39.67
C LEU A 396 -89.40 24.45 38.16
N VAL A 397 -90.44 24.74 37.35
CA VAL A 397 -90.34 24.70 35.89
C VAL A 397 -89.45 25.82 35.36
N GLY A 398 -89.43 26.99 36.00
CA GLY A 398 -88.54 28.11 35.66
C GLY A 398 -87.07 27.77 35.86
N GLU A 399 -86.69 27.30 37.05
CA GLU A 399 -85.33 26.86 37.36
C GLU A 399 -84.91 25.67 36.50
N HIS A 400 -85.78 24.66 36.34
CA HIS A 400 -85.51 23.52 35.45
C HIS A 400 -85.33 23.96 33.99
N PHE A 401 -86.12 24.93 33.50
CA PHE A 401 -85.94 25.47 32.15
C PHE A 401 -84.64 26.26 32.02
N GLN A 402 -84.27 27.07 33.01
CA GLN A 402 -83.00 27.80 33.02
C GLN A 402 -81.79 26.85 33.09
N GLN A 403 -81.83 25.84 33.96
CA GLN A 403 -80.81 24.79 34.03
C GLN A 403 -80.75 23.99 32.73
N GLN A 404 -81.88 23.63 32.13
CA GLN A 404 -81.93 22.95 30.82
C GLN A 404 -81.40 23.85 29.69
N GLN A 405 -81.58 25.17 29.77
CA GLN A 405 -81.03 26.14 28.82
C GLN A 405 -79.51 26.29 29.00
N GLN A 406 -79.02 26.40 30.24
CA GLN A 406 -77.58 26.40 30.55
C GLN A 406 -76.92 25.09 30.11
N LEU A 407 -77.54 23.93 30.38
CA LEU A 407 -77.07 22.61 29.93
C LEU A 407 -77.02 22.52 28.40
N ARG A 408 -78.01 23.09 27.69
CA ARG A 408 -78.01 23.17 26.21
C ARG A 408 -76.92 24.10 25.67
N LEU A 409 -76.58 25.18 26.37
CA LEU A 409 -75.46 26.05 26.00
C LEU A 409 -74.12 25.34 26.26
N ALA A 410 -73.92 24.78 27.45
CA ALA A 410 -72.74 24.00 27.80
C ALA A 410 -72.52 22.78 26.88
N PHE A 411 -73.59 22.11 26.41
CA PHE A 411 -73.47 21.07 25.38
C PHE A 411 -73.04 21.63 24.02
N ARG A 412 -73.59 22.77 23.57
CA ARG A 412 -73.15 23.43 22.33
C ARG A 412 -71.70 23.89 22.40
N GLU A 413 -71.28 24.46 23.53
CA GLU A 413 -69.90 24.89 23.78
C GLU A 413 -68.96 23.68 23.83
N ARG A 414 -69.32 22.61 24.55
CA ARG A 414 -68.59 21.34 24.57
C ARG A 414 -68.45 20.75 23.16
N ASP A 415 -69.52 20.74 22.37
CA ASP A 415 -69.52 20.10 21.06
C ASP A 415 -68.83 20.97 20.00
N ALA A 416 -68.84 22.30 20.12
CA ALA A 416 -67.99 23.21 19.34
C ALA A 416 -66.50 23.07 19.70
N LEU A 417 -66.16 22.99 21.00
CA LEU A 417 -64.78 22.75 21.46
C LEU A 417 -64.27 21.37 21.02
N ARG A 418 -65.14 20.35 20.99
CA ARG A 418 -64.83 19.04 20.40
C ARG A 418 -64.58 19.13 18.90
N GLN A 419 -65.43 19.84 18.15
CA GLN A 419 -65.21 20.06 16.72
C GLN A 419 -63.87 20.76 16.47
N GLN A 420 -63.50 21.78 17.25
CA GLN A 420 -62.21 22.45 17.16
C GLN A 420 -61.03 21.52 17.50
N LEU A 421 -61.16 20.68 18.53
CA LEU A 421 -60.12 19.72 18.92
C LEU A 421 -59.98 18.60 17.88
N ASP A 422 -61.08 18.13 17.31
CA ASP A 422 -61.11 17.18 16.19
C ASP A 422 -60.43 17.80 14.95
N GLU A 423 -60.72 19.07 14.63
CA GLU A 423 -60.08 19.81 13.52
C GLU A 423 -58.57 19.90 13.71
N LEU A 424 -58.11 20.32 14.90
CA LEU A 424 -56.70 20.37 15.26
C LEU A 424 -56.05 18.98 15.23
N SER A 425 -56.78 17.92 15.61
CA SER A 425 -56.28 16.55 15.52
C SER A 425 -56.08 16.09 14.08
N ARG A 426 -56.95 16.51 13.14
CA ARG A 426 -56.79 16.27 11.70
C ARG A 426 -55.62 17.06 11.15
N GLU A 427 -55.53 18.36 11.45
CA GLU A 427 -54.38 19.18 11.04
C GLU A 427 -53.03 18.62 11.52
N VAL A 428 -52.97 18.07 12.75
CA VAL A 428 -51.77 17.39 13.24
C VAL A 428 -51.54 16.08 12.49
N ALA A 429 -52.58 15.25 12.31
CA ALA A 429 -52.49 13.98 11.60
C ALA A 429 -52.06 14.14 10.13
N ASP A 430 -52.50 15.18 9.44
CA ASP A 430 -52.11 15.51 8.06
C ASP A 430 -50.68 16.06 7.96
N ARG A 431 -50.18 16.72 9.01
CA ARG A 431 -48.79 17.22 9.08
C ARG A 431 -47.78 16.13 9.45
N VAL A 432 -48.15 15.10 10.21
CA VAL A 432 -47.26 13.96 10.56
C VAL A 432 -46.61 13.28 9.33
N PRO A 433 -47.34 12.88 8.27
CA PRO A 433 -46.72 12.26 7.09
C PRO A 433 -45.89 13.26 6.27
N LEU A 434 -46.19 14.57 6.33
CA LEU A 434 -45.35 15.59 5.69
C LEU A 434 -43.99 15.73 6.41
N VAL A 435 -44.00 15.79 7.75
CA VAL A 435 -42.77 15.78 8.56
C VAL A 435 -41.99 14.48 8.34
N SER A 436 -42.68 13.33 8.28
CA SER A 436 -42.03 12.03 8.03
C SER A 436 -41.32 12.00 6.68
N ARG A 437 -41.96 12.50 5.61
CA ARG A 437 -41.34 12.64 4.28
C ARG A 437 -40.12 13.55 4.30
N HIS A 438 -40.21 14.71 4.97
CA HIS A 438 -39.07 15.62 5.07
C HIS A 438 -37.90 15.04 5.89
N MET A 439 -38.18 14.23 6.92
CA MET A 439 -37.14 13.47 7.62
C MET A 439 -36.47 12.44 6.69
N GLU A 440 -37.26 11.65 5.95
CA GLU A 440 -36.71 10.73 4.96
C GLU A 440 -35.90 11.42 3.85
N GLU A 441 -36.37 12.57 3.35
CA GLU A 441 -35.68 13.39 2.35
C GLU A 441 -34.35 13.94 2.91
N TYR A 442 -34.35 14.37 4.18
CA TYR A 442 -33.17 14.84 4.88
C TYR A 442 -32.16 13.70 5.13
N ASP A 443 -32.61 12.51 5.53
CA ASP A 443 -31.76 11.34 5.72
C ASP A 443 -31.14 10.87 4.39
N LYS A 444 -31.93 10.86 3.30
CA LYS A 444 -31.43 10.59 1.93
C LYS A 444 -30.41 11.66 1.50
N ALA A 445 -30.64 12.93 1.83
CA ALA A 445 -29.70 14.02 1.58
C ALA A 445 -28.39 13.83 2.38
N LEU A 446 -28.46 13.52 3.68
CA LEU A 446 -27.30 13.23 4.51
C LEU A 446 -26.50 12.03 3.98
N GLN A 447 -27.16 10.95 3.57
CA GLN A 447 -26.51 9.79 2.96
C GLN A 447 -25.78 10.19 1.66
N SER A 448 -26.40 10.99 0.79
CA SER A 448 -25.77 11.48 -0.44
C SER A 448 -24.56 12.38 -0.18
N VAL A 449 -24.63 13.24 0.85
CA VAL A 449 -23.49 14.08 1.28
C VAL A 449 -22.39 13.22 1.91
N GLY A 450 -22.74 12.12 2.57
CA GLY A 450 -21.81 11.10 3.05
C GLY A 450 -21.03 10.46 1.90
N SER A 451 -21.72 9.89 0.91
CA SER A 451 -21.08 9.25 -0.24
C SER A 451 -20.27 10.23 -1.09
N LEU A 452 -20.73 11.48 -1.26
CA LEU A 452 -19.98 12.51 -1.98
C LEU A 452 -18.71 12.95 -1.22
N ARG A 453 -18.72 12.93 0.12
CA ARG A 453 -17.51 13.16 0.93
C ARG A 453 -16.53 12.01 0.83
N GLU A 454 -17.02 10.77 0.90
CA GLU A 454 -16.20 9.56 0.72
C GLU A 454 -15.51 9.57 -0.66
N GLN A 455 -16.27 9.82 -1.73
CA GLN A 455 -15.76 9.99 -3.10
C GLN A 455 -14.74 11.13 -3.22
N LEU A 456 -14.96 12.27 -2.54
CA LEU A 456 -14.00 13.36 -2.51
C LEU A 456 -12.70 12.95 -1.78
N THR A 457 -12.80 12.27 -0.63
CA THR A 457 -11.62 11.80 0.11
C THR A 457 -10.83 10.75 -0.65
N THR A 458 -11.47 9.80 -1.33
CA THR A 458 -10.78 8.82 -2.17
C THR A 458 -10.11 9.50 -3.37
N ALA A 459 -10.79 10.42 -4.04
CA ALA A 459 -10.21 11.18 -5.17
C ALA A 459 -9.02 12.05 -4.74
N LEU A 460 -9.02 12.62 -3.54
CA LEU A 460 -7.88 13.37 -3.00
C LEU A 460 -6.68 12.45 -2.69
N VAL A 461 -6.91 11.29 -2.07
CA VAL A 461 -5.85 10.29 -1.82
C VAL A 461 -5.28 9.74 -3.14
N GLU A 462 -6.13 9.48 -4.14
CA GLU A 462 -5.68 9.10 -5.48
C GLU A 462 -4.88 10.23 -6.17
N GLN A 463 -5.30 11.49 -6.02
CA GLN A 463 -4.56 12.64 -6.54
C GLN A 463 -3.17 12.76 -5.89
N GLU A 464 -3.06 12.59 -4.58
CA GLU A 464 -1.77 12.59 -3.87
C GLU A 464 -0.88 11.43 -4.33
N ARG A 465 -1.44 10.22 -4.49
CA ARG A 465 -0.72 9.04 -5.00
C ARG A 465 -0.19 9.28 -6.42
N LEU A 466 -1.02 9.81 -7.31
CA LEU A 466 -0.63 10.16 -8.69
C LEU A 466 0.41 11.28 -8.75
N ILE A 467 0.40 12.22 -7.79
CA ILE A 467 1.44 13.25 -7.65
C ILE A 467 2.78 12.63 -7.23
N GLN A 468 2.77 11.67 -6.31
CA GLN A 468 3.97 10.93 -5.89
C GLN A 468 4.54 10.10 -7.05
N GLU A 469 3.71 9.28 -7.71
CA GLU A 469 4.10 8.48 -8.89
C GLU A 469 4.70 9.35 -10.01
N ARG A 470 4.06 10.51 -10.29
CA ARG A 470 4.54 11.50 -11.26
C ARG A 470 5.94 12.02 -10.92
N ASP A 471 6.18 12.38 -9.66
CA ASP A 471 7.45 12.98 -9.26
C ASP A 471 8.57 11.94 -9.07
N GLU A 472 8.23 10.69 -8.75
CA GLU A 472 9.17 9.55 -8.86
C GLU A 472 9.53 9.26 -10.32
N ALA A 473 8.55 9.17 -11.21
CA ALA A 473 8.81 9.02 -12.65
C ALA A 473 9.67 10.16 -13.20
N ARG A 474 9.44 11.41 -12.78
CA ARG A 474 10.29 12.57 -13.12
C ARG A 474 11.71 12.46 -12.56
N ARG A 475 11.90 11.98 -11.32
CA ARG A 475 13.24 11.74 -10.74
C ARG A 475 14.01 10.69 -11.52
N VAL A 476 13.34 9.60 -11.92
CA VAL A 476 13.92 8.52 -12.73
C VAL A 476 14.26 9.01 -14.13
N LEU A 477 13.34 9.71 -14.81
CA LEU A 477 13.56 10.33 -16.13
C LEU A 477 14.75 11.29 -16.08
N ALA A 478 14.76 12.25 -15.15
CA ALA A 478 15.84 13.21 -15.01
C ALA A 478 17.19 12.55 -14.64
N HIS A 479 17.20 11.36 -14.03
CA HIS A 479 18.43 10.58 -13.85
C HIS A 479 18.86 9.93 -15.18
N ALA A 480 17.95 9.26 -15.88
CA ALA A 480 18.22 8.61 -17.17
C ALA A 480 18.71 9.61 -18.23
N GLU A 481 18.12 10.81 -18.30
CA GLU A 481 18.55 11.92 -19.16
C GLU A 481 20.00 12.34 -18.87
N ARG A 482 20.35 12.55 -17.60
CA ARG A 482 21.74 12.90 -17.19
C ARG A 482 22.74 11.81 -17.51
N GLN A 483 22.38 10.53 -17.36
CA GLN A 483 23.24 9.43 -17.78
C GLN A 483 23.35 9.36 -19.32
N SER A 484 22.25 9.54 -20.05
CA SER A 484 22.25 9.56 -21.52
C SER A 484 23.15 10.67 -22.07
N GLN A 485 23.07 11.89 -21.52
CA GLN A 485 23.95 13.01 -21.84
C GLN A 485 25.42 12.65 -21.56
N ARG A 486 25.73 12.10 -20.39
CA ARG A 486 27.09 11.64 -20.03
C ARG A 486 27.63 10.59 -21.02
N TRP A 487 26.84 9.57 -21.36
CA TRP A 487 27.24 8.55 -22.34
C TRP A 487 27.43 9.14 -23.73
N GLN A 488 26.56 10.06 -24.16
CA GLN A 488 26.67 10.75 -25.44
C GLN A 488 27.94 11.60 -25.53
N MET A 489 28.31 12.30 -24.46
CA MET A 489 29.57 13.06 -24.39
C MET A 489 30.79 12.14 -24.39
N GLN A 490 30.79 11.07 -23.61
CA GLN A 490 31.88 10.06 -23.64
C GLN A 490 32.05 9.43 -25.03
N CYS A 491 30.95 9.13 -25.73
CA CYS A 491 31.00 8.61 -27.10
C CYS A 491 31.56 9.65 -28.09
N GLN A 492 31.21 10.93 -27.96
CA GLN A 492 31.79 11.99 -28.77
C GLN A 492 33.30 12.14 -28.52
N ASP A 493 33.73 12.08 -27.26
CA ASP A 493 35.11 12.29 -26.85
C ASP A 493 36.02 11.12 -27.22
N LEU A 494 35.56 9.87 -27.03
CA LEU A 494 36.22 8.70 -27.59
C LEU A 494 36.28 8.77 -29.13
N SER A 495 35.23 9.27 -29.79
CA SER A 495 35.23 9.49 -31.24
C SER A 495 36.16 10.63 -31.69
N LYS A 496 36.56 11.56 -30.81
CA LYS A 496 37.62 12.55 -31.06
C LYS A 496 38.99 11.89 -30.91
N GLN A 497 39.22 11.14 -29.82
CA GLN A 497 40.45 10.37 -29.58
C GLN A 497 40.77 9.41 -30.73
N VAL A 498 39.82 8.55 -31.11
CA VAL A 498 40.01 7.57 -32.18
C VAL A 498 40.34 8.23 -33.52
N ARG A 499 39.71 9.37 -33.86
CA ARG A 499 40.06 10.11 -35.09
C ARG A 499 41.45 10.74 -35.04
N ALA A 500 41.87 11.30 -33.91
CA ALA A 500 43.21 11.85 -33.74
C ALA A 500 44.29 10.76 -33.86
N LEU A 501 44.11 9.63 -33.15
CA LEU A 501 45.06 8.52 -33.18
C LEU A 501 45.11 7.81 -34.54
N LEU A 502 43.97 7.67 -35.24
CA LEU A 502 43.97 7.14 -36.61
C LEU A 502 44.74 8.06 -37.56
N LYS A 503 44.60 9.38 -37.43
CA LYS A 503 45.34 10.35 -38.24
C LYS A 503 46.85 10.25 -38.01
N GLU A 504 47.30 10.30 -36.75
CA GLU A 504 48.74 10.20 -36.43
C GLU A 504 49.34 8.84 -36.89
N VAL A 505 48.55 7.75 -36.87
CA VAL A 505 48.94 6.45 -37.46
C VAL A 505 49.01 6.49 -38.99
N GLU A 506 48.10 7.18 -39.67
CA GLU A 506 48.12 7.34 -41.13
C GLU A 506 49.30 8.22 -41.58
N ASP A 507 49.52 9.33 -40.89
CA ASP A 507 50.64 10.26 -41.13
C ASP A 507 51.98 9.54 -40.93
N ALA A 508 52.15 8.78 -39.84
CA ALA A 508 53.33 7.95 -39.58
C ALA A 508 53.56 6.84 -40.61
N ARG A 509 52.49 6.24 -41.18
CA ARG A 509 52.57 5.24 -42.26
C ARG A 509 52.95 5.85 -43.60
N SER A 510 52.47 7.06 -43.88
CA SER A 510 52.64 7.72 -45.18
C SER A 510 54.11 8.05 -45.50
N GLY A 511 54.95 8.17 -44.48
CA GLY A 511 56.32 8.69 -44.57
C GLY A 511 56.41 10.19 -44.94
N TYR A 512 55.28 10.79 -45.32
CA TYR A 512 55.16 12.21 -45.58
C TYR A 512 54.99 12.93 -44.24
N ALA A 513 56.12 13.31 -43.65
CA ALA A 513 56.18 14.32 -42.61
C ALA A 513 55.87 15.72 -43.16
N VAL A 514 54.72 15.85 -43.87
CA VAL A 514 54.02 17.13 -43.92
C VAL A 514 53.62 17.38 -42.49
N ARG A 515 54.43 18.17 -41.78
CA ARG A 515 53.92 19.00 -40.70
C ARG A 515 52.93 19.95 -41.34
N ALA A 516 51.72 19.44 -41.54
CA ALA A 516 50.56 20.22 -41.83
C ALA A 516 50.41 21.11 -40.62
N GLN A 517 50.90 22.34 -40.77
CA GLN A 517 50.47 23.46 -39.97
C GLN A 517 49.01 23.72 -40.37
N GLU A 518 48.15 22.77 -40.02
CA GLU A 518 46.80 23.07 -39.57
C GLU A 518 47.02 24.13 -38.49
N GLN A 519 46.75 25.39 -38.82
CA GLN A 519 45.38 25.85 -38.81
C GLN A 519 44.76 25.40 -37.49
N GLU A 520 45.11 26.14 -36.44
CA GLU A 520 44.14 27.12 -35.94
C GLU A 520 42.89 27.14 -36.84
N ILE A 521 41.90 26.31 -36.53
CA ILE A 521 40.53 26.52 -36.98
C ILE A 521 39.97 27.65 -36.11
N SER A 522 40.64 28.80 -36.18
CA SER A 522 40.15 30.09 -35.71
C SER A 522 39.16 30.59 -36.75
N SER A 523 37.99 29.96 -36.76
CA SER A 523 36.90 30.28 -37.67
C SER A 523 35.53 29.91 -37.10
N SER A 524 35.28 30.26 -35.83
CA SER A 524 34.30 31.31 -35.52
C SER A 524 34.28 31.65 -34.01
N GLU A 525 33.81 32.85 -33.69
CA GLU A 525 33.34 33.29 -32.36
C GLU A 525 34.35 33.31 -31.20
N GLU A 526 35.36 34.19 -31.29
CA GLU A 526 36.18 34.68 -30.16
C GLU A 526 35.38 35.53 -29.12
N GLY A 527 34.05 35.37 -29.06
CA GLY A 527 33.14 36.21 -28.28
C GLY A 527 32.35 35.47 -27.19
N THR A 528 32.38 34.14 -27.16
CA THR A 528 31.67 33.31 -26.17
C THR A 528 32.66 32.68 -25.17
N PRO A 529 32.37 32.72 -23.85
CA PRO A 529 33.20 32.02 -22.89
C PRO A 529 33.02 30.51 -23.07
N LEU A 530 34.07 29.83 -23.55
CA LEU A 530 34.09 28.39 -23.76
C LEU A 530 33.64 27.66 -22.50
N SER A 531 32.64 26.77 -22.63
CA SER A 531 32.19 25.95 -21.51
C SER A 531 33.34 25.07 -21.01
N ALA A 532 33.43 24.86 -19.70
CA ALA A 532 34.45 23.98 -19.11
C ALA A 532 34.44 22.57 -19.75
N GLU A 533 33.25 22.09 -20.12
CA GLU A 533 33.03 20.85 -20.85
C GLU A 533 33.69 20.86 -22.25
N GLU A 534 33.58 21.96 -23.00
CA GLU A 534 34.27 22.10 -24.28
C GLU A 534 35.79 22.21 -24.12
N VAL A 535 36.27 22.91 -23.09
CA VAL A 535 37.71 23.05 -22.83
C VAL A 535 38.33 21.68 -22.54
N ILE A 536 37.66 20.86 -21.71
CA ILE A 536 38.03 19.47 -21.42
C ILE A 536 38.04 18.64 -22.72
N SER A 537 36.93 18.61 -23.46
CA SER A 537 36.79 17.83 -24.70
C SER A 537 37.75 18.25 -25.83
N LYS A 538 38.25 19.49 -25.84
CA LYS A 538 39.20 20.01 -26.84
C LYS A 538 40.67 19.77 -26.45
N HIS A 539 41.04 19.96 -25.19
CA HIS A 539 42.44 19.97 -24.75
C HIS A 539 42.89 18.72 -23.99
N LEU A 540 42.09 18.26 -23.01
CA LEU A 540 42.48 17.20 -22.07
C LEU A 540 42.13 15.78 -22.56
N VAL A 541 41.26 15.68 -23.56
CA VAL A 541 40.74 14.39 -24.07
C VAL A 541 41.59 13.79 -25.20
N SER A 542 42.02 14.59 -26.16
CA SER A 542 42.80 14.13 -27.32
C SER A 542 44.28 13.91 -26.95
N PHE A 543 44.97 13.01 -27.65
CA PHE A 543 46.43 12.84 -27.55
C PHE A 543 46.96 12.13 -28.81
N ARG A 544 48.25 12.31 -29.10
CA ARG A 544 48.95 11.75 -30.27
C ARG A 544 49.83 10.55 -29.90
N ASP A 545 50.54 10.68 -28.78
CA ASP A 545 51.50 9.70 -28.29
C ASP A 545 51.35 9.44 -26.78
N ILE A 546 52.24 8.61 -26.24
CA ILE A 546 52.24 8.18 -24.84
C ILE A 546 52.72 9.32 -23.91
N GLU A 547 53.55 10.25 -24.38
CA GLU A 547 54.09 11.34 -23.57
C GLU A 547 53.04 12.46 -23.39
N GLU A 548 52.32 12.82 -24.45
CA GLU A 548 51.17 13.72 -24.37
C GLU A 548 50.04 13.11 -23.52
N LEU A 549 49.79 11.80 -23.64
CA LEU A 549 48.82 11.09 -22.78
C LEU A 549 49.23 11.12 -21.29
N GLN A 550 50.53 10.99 -20.98
CA GLN A 550 51.02 11.11 -19.61
C GLN A 550 50.87 12.55 -19.09
N HIS A 551 51.23 13.56 -19.89
CA HIS A 551 51.07 14.97 -19.52
C HIS A 551 49.60 15.31 -19.22
N LYS A 552 48.67 14.89 -20.09
CA LYS A 552 47.24 15.13 -19.91
C LYS A 552 46.62 14.34 -18.76
N ASN A 553 47.15 13.15 -18.43
CA ASN A 553 46.79 12.47 -17.19
C ASN A 553 47.23 13.23 -15.94
N VAL A 554 48.42 13.84 -15.94
CA VAL A 554 48.89 14.68 -14.82
C VAL A 554 48.02 15.93 -14.66
N GLU A 555 47.65 16.59 -15.75
CA GLU A 555 46.72 17.74 -15.75
C GLU A 555 45.31 17.34 -15.29
N LEU A 556 44.75 16.25 -15.82
CA LEU A 556 43.46 15.70 -15.39
C LEU A 556 43.47 15.37 -13.89
N LEU A 557 44.54 14.75 -13.37
CA LEU A 557 44.68 14.45 -11.94
C LEU A 557 44.78 15.72 -11.08
N ALA A 558 45.40 16.80 -11.57
CA ALA A 558 45.40 18.09 -10.89
C ALA A 558 44.00 18.71 -10.85
N VAL A 559 43.32 18.78 -12.00
CA VAL A 559 41.95 19.31 -12.11
C VAL A 559 40.96 18.50 -11.28
N VAL A 560 41.04 17.16 -11.29
CA VAL A 560 40.18 16.29 -10.46
C VAL A 560 40.42 16.52 -8.96
N ARG A 561 41.66 16.70 -8.51
CA ARG A 561 41.98 17.02 -7.11
C ARG A 561 41.44 18.39 -6.71
N GLU A 562 41.56 19.39 -7.57
CA GLU A 562 40.99 20.72 -7.34
C GLU A 562 39.46 20.70 -7.28
N LEU A 563 38.80 20.02 -8.23
CA LEU A 563 37.35 19.90 -8.26
C LEU A 563 36.82 19.11 -7.06
N SER A 564 37.48 18.01 -6.68
CA SER A 564 37.13 17.25 -5.48
C SER A 564 37.21 18.11 -4.22
N LYS A 565 38.26 18.94 -4.10
CA LYS A 565 38.39 19.86 -2.95
C LYS A 565 37.33 20.97 -2.99
N LYS A 566 37.06 21.57 -4.15
CA LYS A 566 36.02 22.60 -4.32
C LYS A 566 34.64 22.03 -3.94
N GLN A 567 34.32 20.82 -4.41
CA GLN A 567 33.12 20.09 -4.03
C GLN A 567 33.06 19.80 -2.53
N GLU A 568 34.16 19.33 -1.90
CA GLU A 568 34.22 19.09 -0.45
C GLU A 568 33.98 20.37 0.37
N ASP A 569 34.53 21.50 -0.08
CA ASP A 569 34.34 22.81 0.57
C ASP A 569 32.94 23.40 0.31
N GLU A 570 32.31 23.09 -0.83
CA GLU A 570 30.91 23.45 -1.13
C GLU A 570 29.90 22.57 -0.38
N GLU A 571 30.16 21.26 -0.24
CA GLU A 571 29.33 20.33 0.55
C GLU A 571 29.38 20.68 2.04
N LYS A 572 30.54 21.09 2.57
CA LYS A 572 30.65 21.64 3.95
C LYS A 572 29.77 22.87 4.13
N ARG A 573 29.88 23.88 3.26
CA ARG A 573 29.05 25.10 3.33
C ARG A 573 27.57 24.75 3.26
N ALA A 574 27.16 23.93 2.30
CA ALA A 574 25.77 23.50 2.17
C ALA A 574 25.27 22.66 3.36
N ALA A 575 26.15 22.00 4.13
CA ALA A 575 25.81 21.34 5.39
C ALA A 575 25.73 22.34 6.56
N GLU A 576 26.64 23.31 6.63
CA GLU A 576 26.65 24.40 7.62
C GLU A 576 25.41 25.30 7.48
N ASP A 577 25.06 25.69 6.25
CA ASP A 577 23.86 26.49 5.93
C ASP A 577 22.57 25.75 6.35
N ARG A 578 22.44 24.46 5.99
CA ARG A 578 21.30 23.62 6.40
C ARG A 578 21.25 23.43 7.91
N ALA A 579 22.39 23.28 8.59
CA ALA A 579 22.44 23.21 10.04
C ALA A 579 22.06 24.55 10.70
N GLY A 580 22.41 25.68 10.08
CA GLY A 580 21.96 27.02 10.47
C GLY A 580 20.44 27.19 10.32
N GLU A 581 19.89 26.83 9.17
CA GLU A 581 18.44 26.82 8.94
C GLU A 581 17.67 25.95 9.94
N LEU A 582 18.17 24.73 10.21
CA LEU A 582 17.53 23.81 11.16
C LEU A 582 17.60 24.31 12.60
N ARG A 583 18.71 24.96 12.99
CA ARG A 583 18.81 25.65 14.29
C ARG A 583 17.83 26.81 14.38
N ALA A 584 17.79 27.70 13.39
CA ALA A 584 16.85 28.83 13.38
C ALA A 584 15.37 28.38 13.44
N LYS A 585 15.02 27.29 12.76
CA LYS A 585 13.68 26.67 12.83
C LYS A 585 13.41 26.06 14.22
N TYR A 586 14.39 25.36 14.80
CA TYR A 586 14.29 24.81 16.17
C TYR A 586 14.12 25.92 17.21
N ASP A 587 14.96 26.96 17.17
CA ASP A 587 14.92 28.09 18.09
C ASP A 587 13.59 28.86 17.98
N SER A 588 13.05 29.02 16.76
CA SER A 588 11.72 29.60 16.53
C SER A 588 10.59 28.75 17.12
N VAL A 589 10.67 27.42 17.05
CA VAL A 589 9.66 26.52 17.66
C VAL A 589 9.80 26.51 19.18
N MET A 590 11.02 26.54 19.72
CA MET A 590 11.26 26.66 21.15
C MET A 590 10.75 27.99 21.72
N ALA A 591 10.87 29.10 20.99
CA ALA A 591 10.28 30.39 21.36
C ALA A 591 8.74 30.31 21.39
N GLN A 592 8.11 29.74 20.36
CA GLN A 592 6.65 29.54 20.32
C GLN A 592 6.15 28.63 21.46
N LEU A 593 6.90 27.58 21.83
CA LEU A 593 6.58 26.75 22.99
C LEU A 593 6.67 27.54 24.30
N GLN A 594 7.69 28.38 24.48
CA GLN A 594 7.82 29.24 25.67
C GLN A 594 6.73 30.31 25.74
N GLU A 595 6.25 30.84 24.60
CA GLU A 595 5.08 31.73 24.55
C GLU A 595 3.80 30.98 24.96
N LEU A 596 3.60 29.74 24.47
CA LEU A 596 2.46 28.90 24.85
C LEU A 596 2.49 28.46 26.32
N GLU A 597 3.66 28.14 26.88
CA GLU A 597 3.82 27.87 28.32
C GLU A 597 3.50 29.11 29.17
N GLN A 598 3.92 30.30 28.74
CA GLN A 598 3.58 31.57 29.39
C GLN A 598 2.08 31.86 29.31
N GLU A 599 1.47 31.71 28.13
CA GLU A 599 0.04 31.85 27.89
C GLU A 599 -0.78 30.88 28.76
N GLN A 600 -0.38 29.60 28.82
CA GLN A 600 -0.99 28.60 29.70
C GLN A 600 -0.86 28.99 31.18
N SER A 601 0.33 29.41 31.63
CA SER A 601 0.54 29.84 33.03
C SER A 601 -0.32 31.05 33.40
N ARG A 602 -0.50 31.99 32.46
CA ARG A 602 -1.37 33.17 32.58
C ARG A 602 -2.84 32.78 32.67
N GLN A 603 -3.28 31.81 31.87
CA GLN A 603 -4.64 31.26 31.93
C GLN A 603 -4.89 30.53 33.26
N VAL A 604 -3.95 29.71 33.74
CA VAL A 604 -4.05 29.02 35.03
C VAL A 604 -4.12 30.02 36.18
N ALA A 605 -3.29 31.07 36.17
CA ALA A 605 -3.35 32.14 37.17
C ALA A 605 -4.69 32.91 37.12
N LEU A 606 -5.21 33.19 35.93
CA LEU A 606 -6.52 33.82 35.75
C LEU A 606 -7.65 32.95 36.32
N VAL A 607 -7.68 31.65 35.98
CA VAL A 607 -8.67 30.68 36.49
C VAL A 607 -8.57 30.55 38.01
N ALA A 608 -7.37 30.51 38.58
CA ALA A 608 -7.16 30.52 40.02
C ALA A 608 -7.71 31.80 40.69
N SER A 609 -7.50 32.97 40.09
CA SER A 609 -8.04 34.24 40.60
C SER A 609 -9.58 34.29 40.51
N LEU A 610 -10.17 33.76 39.45
CA LEU A 610 -11.63 33.64 39.29
C LEU A 610 -12.23 32.65 40.30
N ALA A 611 -11.53 31.55 40.61
CA ALA A 611 -11.94 30.62 41.66
C ALA A 611 -11.89 31.29 43.05
N GLN A 612 -10.83 32.03 43.36
CA GLN A 612 -10.74 32.82 44.61
C GLN A 612 -11.84 33.87 44.71
N GLN A 613 -12.15 34.58 43.62
CA GLN A 613 -13.27 35.53 43.59
C GLN A 613 -14.63 34.83 43.80
N ARG A 614 -14.89 33.73 43.09
CA ARG A 614 -16.10 32.90 43.26
C ARG A 614 -16.27 32.47 44.72
N ASP A 615 -15.20 31.98 45.35
CA ASP A 615 -15.26 31.45 46.71
C ASP A 615 -15.38 32.55 47.76
N MET A 616 -14.77 33.72 47.53
CA MET A 616 -15.01 34.95 48.30
C MET A 616 -16.47 35.42 48.19
N TYR A 617 -17.05 35.46 46.99
CA TYR A 617 -18.46 35.81 46.80
C TYR A 617 -19.40 34.80 47.46
N ARG A 618 -19.09 33.50 47.38
CA ARG A 618 -19.82 32.42 48.06
C ARG A 618 -19.78 32.62 49.59
N ALA A 619 -18.62 32.94 50.16
CA ALA A 619 -18.47 33.25 51.58
C ALA A 619 -19.26 34.50 52.00
N LEU A 620 -19.22 35.58 51.20
CA LEU A 620 -19.99 36.81 51.44
C LEU A 620 -21.50 36.56 51.42
N VAL A 621 -22.00 35.76 50.48
CA VAL A 621 -23.43 35.37 50.38
C VAL A 621 -23.87 34.61 51.64
N VAL A 622 -23.09 33.63 52.08
CA VAL A 622 -23.34 32.86 53.31
C VAL A 622 -23.31 33.77 54.54
N GLN A 623 -22.29 34.62 54.67
CA GLN A 623 -22.14 35.53 55.82
C GLN A 623 -23.25 36.60 55.88
N LYS A 624 -23.77 37.06 54.74
CA LYS A 624 -24.89 37.99 54.63
C LYS A 624 -26.26 37.31 54.77
N ASN A 625 -26.31 35.98 54.85
CA ASN A 625 -27.53 35.17 55.00
C ASN A 625 -28.59 35.44 53.91
N ILE A 626 -28.13 35.72 52.68
CA ILE A 626 -28.99 36.05 51.53
C ILE A 626 -29.52 34.75 50.95
N LYS A 627 -30.85 34.57 50.98
CA LYS A 627 -31.51 33.41 50.35
C LYS A 627 -31.54 33.59 48.83
N LEU A 628 -30.71 32.83 48.11
CA LEU A 628 -30.82 32.73 46.64
C LEU A 628 -32.01 31.84 46.22
N PRO A 629 -32.58 32.06 45.02
CA PRO A 629 -33.57 31.13 44.44
C PRO A 629 -32.98 29.71 44.24
N PRO A 630 -33.80 28.66 44.35
CA PRO A 630 -33.33 27.27 44.34
C PRO A 630 -32.71 26.81 43.00
N GLU A 631 -33.04 27.47 41.89
CA GLU A 631 -32.61 27.10 40.53
C GLU A 631 -31.10 27.34 40.26
N LEU A 632 -30.38 28.03 41.15
CA LEU A 632 -28.95 28.35 41.00
C LEU A 632 -28.03 27.59 41.98
N SER A 633 -28.56 26.61 42.73
CA SER A 633 -27.78 25.89 43.75
C SER A 633 -27.15 24.58 43.28
N SER A 634 -27.39 24.16 42.03
CA SER A 634 -27.04 22.82 41.51
C SER A 634 -25.80 22.81 40.61
N PHE A 635 -24.67 23.32 41.13
CA PHE A 635 -23.35 23.17 40.49
C PHE A 635 -22.29 22.78 41.53
N GLU A 636 -22.17 21.47 41.78
CA GLU A 636 -21.05 20.90 42.51
C GLU A 636 -19.86 20.69 41.56
N PRO A 637 -18.65 21.18 41.87
CA PRO A 637 -17.48 20.96 41.04
C PRO A 637 -16.87 19.57 41.30
N LEU A 638 -16.77 18.74 40.26
CA LEU A 638 -15.88 17.57 40.31
C LEU A 638 -14.43 18.04 40.49
N MET A 639 -13.80 17.68 41.60
CA MET A 639 -12.36 17.85 41.78
C MET A 639 -11.59 16.79 40.97
N MET A 640 -11.33 17.09 39.70
CA MET A 640 -10.32 16.35 38.92
C MET A 640 -8.94 16.67 39.49
N SER A 641 -8.44 15.77 40.34
CA SER A 641 -7.08 15.84 40.87
C SER A 641 -6.08 15.60 39.75
N THR A 642 -5.13 16.53 39.57
CA THR A 642 -4.04 16.35 38.61
C THR A 642 -3.05 15.30 39.12
N PRO A 643 -2.77 14.23 38.36
CA PRO A 643 -1.71 13.30 38.73
C PRO A 643 -0.34 13.98 38.50
N SER A 644 0.41 14.17 39.58
CA SER A 644 1.78 14.70 39.50
C SER A 644 2.72 13.63 38.94
N GLY A 645 2.90 13.64 37.61
CA GLY A 645 3.77 12.71 36.90
C GLY A 645 5.25 12.93 37.21
N ALA A 646 5.84 12.03 38.00
CA ALA A 646 7.25 12.11 38.36
C ALA A 646 8.17 11.79 37.15
N ARG A 647 9.26 12.56 37.03
CA ARG A 647 10.30 12.44 35.99
C ARG A 647 11.04 11.08 36.07
N PRO A 648 11.01 10.23 35.03
CA PRO A 648 11.88 9.06 34.95
C PRO A 648 13.32 9.46 34.54
N PRO A 649 14.36 8.76 35.03
CA PRO A 649 15.73 8.91 34.54
C PRO A 649 15.96 8.10 33.24
N PRO A 650 16.90 8.49 32.37
CA PRO A 650 17.16 7.79 31.11
C PRO A 650 18.15 6.63 31.27
N ARG A 651 17.86 5.47 30.65
CA ARG A 651 18.89 4.56 30.08
C ARG A 651 18.33 3.39 29.25
N THR A 652 18.91 3.25 28.05
CA THR A 652 19.28 2.00 27.34
C THR A 652 18.36 0.76 27.43
N SER A 653 17.82 0.38 26.27
CA SER A 653 17.55 -1.02 25.87
C SER A 653 18.87 -1.80 25.64
N PRO A 654 18.86 -3.12 25.36
CA PRO A 654 17.73 -4.08 25.33
C PRO A 654 17.93 -5.35 26.19
N GLU A 655 16.86 -6.11 26.48
CA GLU A 655 16.93 -7.59 26.44
C GLU A 655 15.55 -8.26 26.27
N ARG A 656 15.50 -9.61 26.27
CA ARG A 656 14.44 -10.45 25.67
C ARG A 656 14.02 -11.59 26.62
N ALA A 657 12.79 -11.52 27.12
CA ALA A 657 12.03 -12.64 27.72
C ALA A 657 10.54 -12.36 27.45
N GLU A 658 9.86 -13.17 26.63
CA GLU A 658 9.12 -14.40 26.99
C GLU A 658 7.78 -14.15 27.70
N ALA A 659 6.77 -14.95 27.35
CA ALA A 659 5.36 -14.63 27.57
C ALA A 659 4.69 -15.54 28.60
N GLN A 660 3.77 -14.97 29.40
CA GLN A 660 2.71 -15.71 30.10
C GLN A 660 1.37 -14.96 29.95
N PRO A 661 0.24 -15.66 29.71
CA PRO A 661 -1.04 -15.03 29.43
C PRO A 661 -1.88 -14.79 30.69
N GLY A 662 -2.55 -13.63 30.79
CA GLY A 662 -3.56 -13.36 31.82
C GLY A 662 -4.33 -12.04 31.60
N ASN A 663 -5.63 -12.05 31.91
CA ASN A 663 -6.52 -10.89 32.15
C ASN A 663 -6.87 -9.87 31.04
N GLY A 664 -6.53 -10.08 29.76
CA GLY A 664 -6.90 -9.14 28.67
C GLY A 664 -8.40 -8.76 28.57
N ALA A 665 -9.32 -9.66 28.98
CA ALA A 665 -10.78 -9.46 28.89
C ALA A 665 -11.38 -8.38 29.84
N VAL A 666 -10.56 -7.77 30.71
CA VAL A 666 -10.97 -6.60 31.52
C VAL A 666 -10.53 -5.31 30.84
N ASP A 667 -9.28 -5.24 30.39
CA ASP A 667 -8.70 -4.07 29.75
C ASP A 667 -9.36 -3.78 28.38
N GLU A 668 -9.71 -4.82 27.61
CA GLU A 668 -10.51 -4.67 26.37
C GLU A 668 -11.87 -3.99 26.61
N LYS A 669 -12.48 -4.17 27.78
CA LYS A 669 -13.75 -3.52 28.15
C LYS A 669 -13.56 -2.10 28.68
N ALA A 670 -12.45 -1.84 29.36
CA ALA A 670 -12.06 -0.48 29.74
C ALA A 670 -11.78 0.37 28.48
N ALA A 671 -10.92 -0.13 27.58
CA ALA A 671 -10.59 0.52 26.32
C ALA A 671 -11.82 0.74 25.42
N LEU A 672 -12.74 -0.23 25.34
CA LEU A 672 -14.01 -0.02 24.63
C LEU A 672 -14.86 1.09 25.27
N ALA A 673 -14.96 1.14 26.60
CA ALA A 673 -15.72 2.18 27.30
C ALA A 673 -15.09 3.58 27.13
N GLU A 674 -13.76 3.68 27.18
CA GLU A 674 -13.02 4.92 26.92
C GLU A 674 -13.22 5.39 25.47
N LEU A 675 -13.04 4.51 24.47
CA LEU A 675 -13.25 4.84 23.06
C LEU A 675 -14.70 5.27 22.77
N GLN A 676 -15.67 4.70 23.47
CA GLN A 676 -17.09 5.05 23.35
C GLN A 676 -17.39 6.39 24.05
N GLN A 677 -16.67 6.72 25.12
CA GLN A 677 -16.73 8.02 25.80
C GLN A 677 -16.07 9.13 24.96
N GLU A 678 -14.94 8.85 24.29
CA GLU A 678 -14.30 9.73 23.31
C GLU A 678 -15.20 9.98 22.08
N PHE A 679 -15.91 8.96 21.61
CA PHE A 679 -16.86 9.13 20.51
C PHE A 679 -18.06 10.02 20.89
N ASP A 680 -18.52 9.94 22.14
CA ASP A 680 -19.60 10.77 22.66
C ASP A 680 -19.15 12.18 23.08
N THR A 681 -17.87 12.43 23.42
CA THR A 681 -17.32 13.80 23.49
C THR A 681 -17.14 14.39 22.10
N PHE A 682 -16.56 13.65 21.16
CA PHE A 682 -16.40 14.09 19.77
C PHE A 682 -17.75 14.44 19.12
N LYS A 683 -18.82 13.69 19.36
CA LYS A 683 -20.18 14.06 18.95
C LYS A 683 -20.68 15.37 19.55
N LYS A 684 -20.40 15.64 20.83
CA LYS A 684 -20.79 16.90 21.49
C LYS A 684 -20.00 18.06 20.92
N GLU A 685 -18.69 17.92 20.80
CA GLU A 685 -17.80 18.92 20.20
C GLU A 685 -18.15 19.21 18.74
N MET A 686 -18.42 18.18 17.92
CA MET A 686 -18.91 18.37 16.56
C MET A 686 -20.29 19.05 16.53
N GLY A 687 -21.18 18.73 17.47
CA GLY A 687 -22.46 19.42 17.62
C GLY A 687 -22.31 20.90 18.00
N GLU A 688 -21.36 21.24 18.87
CA GLU A 688 -21.08 22.61 19.27
C GLU A 688 -20.30 23.40 18.22
N ASN A 689 -19.34 22.77 17.55
CA ASN A 689 -18.62 23.34 16.41
C ASN A 689 -19.60 23.60 15.25
N HIS A 690 -20.54 22.69 14.97
CA HIS A 690 -21.61 22.93 14.00
C HIS A 690 -22.56 24.07 14.41
N ARG A 691 -22.87 24.22 15.71
CA ARG A 691 -23.61 25.40 16.23
C ARG A 691 -22.79 26.70 16.12
N GLN A 692 -21.48 26.64 16.31
CA GLN A 692 -20.59 27.81 16.13
C GLN A 692 -20.53 28.21 14.66
N VAL A 693 -20.26 27.27 13.74
CA VAL A 693 -20.33 27.47 12.28
C VAL A 693 -21.68 28.07 11.87
N SER A 694 -22.79 27.57 12.43
CA SER A 694 -24.14 28.09 12.19
C SER A 694 -24.42 29.48 12.77
N ARG A 695 -23.52 30.04 13.60
CA ARG A 695 -23.61 31.41 14.14
C ARG A 695 -22.75 32.43 13.38
N TRP A 696 -21.90 32.01 12.44
CA TRP A 696 -21.16 32.96 11.59
C TRP A 696 -22.07 33.50 10.47
N PRO A 697 -22.27 34.82 10.36
CA PRO A 697 -23.02 35.41 9.25
C PRO A 697 -22.30 35.20 7.91
N PRO A 698 -23.01 35.00 6.79
CA PRO A 698 -22.39 34.79 5.48
C PRO A 698 -21.80 36.09 4.91
N ARG A 699 -20.55 36.37 5.26
CA ARG A 699 -19.63 37.22 4.47
C ARG A 699 -18.61 36.36 3.76
N CYS A 700 -17.97 36.92 2.73
CA CYS A 700 -16.98 36.25 1.87
C CYS A 700 -17.54 35.08 1.04
N ARG A 701 -18.57 35.38 0.24
CA ARG A 701 -18.69 34.84 -1.13
C ARG A 701 -18.74 36.05 -2.07
N LEU A 702 -18.10 35.95 -3.25
CA LEU A 702 -17.71 37.06 -4.15
C LEU A 702 -16.46 37.85 -3.73
N GLU A 703 -15.28 37.27 -3.96
CA GLU A 703 -14.08 37.94 -4.51
C GLU A 703 -13.04 36.83 -4.80
N GLY A 704 -12.65 36.62 -6.06
CA GLY A 704 -11.79 35.48 -6.44
C GLY A 704 -11.95 34.90 -7.85
N VAL A 705 -12.43 35.67 -8.84
CA VAL A 705 -12.48 35.25 -10.26
C VAL A 705 -12.01 36.41 -11.15
N ALA A 706 -10.71 36.68 -11.15
CA ALA A 706 -10.08 37.74 -11.97
C ALA A 706 -8.54 37.60 -12.08
N ALA A 707 -8.01 36.41 -12.41
CA ALA A 707 -6.56 36.23 -12.62
C ALA A 707 -6.21 34.96 -13.44
N PHE A 708 -6.59 34.93 -14.72
CA PHE A 708 -5.96 34.12 -15.78
C PHE A 708 -6.31 34.71 -17.15
#